data_AF-A0A9X2VN21-F1
#
_entry.id   AF-A0A9X2VN21-F1
#
_cell.length_a   1.000
_cell.length_b   1.000
_cell.length_c   1.000
_cell.angle_alpha   90.00
_cell.angle_beta   90.00
_cell.angle_gamma   90.00
#
_symmetry.space_group_name_H-M   'P 1'
#
loop_
_entity.id
_entity.type
_entity.pdbx_description
1 polymer ?
#
loop_
_entity_poly.entity_id
_entity_poly.type
_entity_poly.pdbx_seq_one_letter_code
_entity_poly.pdbx_strand_id
1 'polypeptide(L)'
;MTTSARRLLRTLDPLPFGARQKLLSETARRLAGSAELDALLRDLDADGATRRMALQMAYVAGHGDHVRSCLAARETAVVRHALGAAIRLGLPAEVFLERLPHLPTALRRVLYTGVRRRKASALADALLPAVRAAYGDGEAAALLAACSPSVVAAELPGLAHAVANWSPIGRTHPDELLDLVDAELAAVSTEWWPRVWDRVAAGVAAAVLPRPDRVLDLVERTLPHVPLPWALVGRMGVLARHSPDRVARVLLDPRRTGTTPDRRSLWQALTGLPEADLVGLARLLDGAPLVRFLHALPPSRRAAVYGGAVGGRADVSLEAVDELPAAARAAEARRLLALRATADDPSRRLAVTARLAWADAEPVLFEATKRATADERREAYPLYVSAAAASRDPEVFAAVLGTLTRLPNEQDPVRAAALGALAAVPAWLFRPAEADLLVKLVVDAAQARDCSWTTQHAVSTLAASLIREGAVSRRPELVDAGLAGLESMGRHLSWITLDRLDESLPRGAEHLVFDALRDRFAVDAARGRYAVLLALASGLRRRAWHLAPLQDLLDQARSAKDDAVVRRAVDLWLQPPATRDERVERVFRGDRSTITIPSVLNAIGFRRTDLLDDVIGKPLHGRFLRRGVRYVPPFHGCFPRWQARQTAAYAAELDAIASARRVPVHERATAVRSLGRVPGTVDLVRAHVTDREVQVVEAALGALAWTDEPGDVLGDLLAHVDTDRARVAVYAVTRCARFVAPDRLRDHLGALLASPKVTSRKEAVRLLAEHHVPGAAALLTAAWDGPHGHRDVRRALVWATGWFLDDEAAWDLLAKAVAAELAVAVTVLDRSPFSVAPRHRARYAALVRAVVEVPAQDPVVLRHATLPLWATLDAAFTPLLVDLVSDLDTTATWSPALTALLEVSGVAGDVEPLRAAVARLLAVGDRFDAEADRDLPARRRIGALVRLVVDRRRSPVMRRAALALSEDLAVVPEHRGSAIALAVATVPWADDPLPRLREVARLADRPVLAERARAELAGQVDAAVRLLPRERVREIAGALAVEGPGAARLALAITSVAGPDTGWPEHWRSLLRALRGHEDPDVRLAALDTVTAPE
;
A
#
# COMPACT_ATOMS: atom_id res chain seq x y z
N MET A 1 -50.96 29.55 14.58
CA MET A 1 -49.89 30.49 14.97
C MET A 1 -48.77 30.37 13.97
N THR A 2 -48.44 31.44 13.25
CA THR A 2 -47.40 31.45 12.21
C THR A 2 -46.00 31.31 12.80
N THR A 3 -45.18 30.45 12.20
CA THR A 3 -43.80 30.14 12.60
C THR A 3 -42.84 31.14 11.93
N SER A 4 -42.61 32.30 12.53
CA SER A 4 -41.61 33.26 12.02
C SER A 4 -40.17 32.77 12.21
N ALA A 5 -39.23 33.16 11.35
CA ALA A 5 -37.79 32.83 11.49
C ALA A 5 -37.22 33.26 12.86
N ARG A 6 -37.57 34.47 13.34
CA ARG A 6 -37.11 34.98 14.64
C ARG A 6 -37.54 34.09 15.81
N ARG A 7 -38.78 33.59 15.79
CA ARG A 7 -39.30 32.65 16.81
C ARG A 7 -38.54 31.33 16.75
N LEU A 8 -38.32 30.78 15.55
CA LEU A 8 -37.61 29.51 15.36
C LEU A 8 -36.16 29.61 15.85
N LEU A 9 -35.43 30.65 15.47
CA LEU A 9 -34.04 30.87 15.89
C LEU A 9 -33.93 30.97 17.42
N ARG A 10 -34.84 31.70 18.08
CA ARG A 10 -34.89 31.80 19.54
C ARG A 10 -35.15 30.44 20.22
N THR A 11 -35.98 29.58 19.63
CA THR A 11 -36.22 28.24 20.16
C THR A 11 -35.05 27.29 19.92
N LEU A 12 -34.30 27.47 18.84
CA LEU A 12 -33.10 26.67 18.54
C LEU A 12 -31.91 27.05 19.43
N ASP A 13 -31.83 28.31 19.88
CA ASP A 13 -30.67 28.87 20.58
C ASP A 13 -30.20 28.06 21.82
N PRO A 14 -31.06 27.61 22.75
CA PRO A 14 -30.58 26.84 23.91
C PRO A 14 -30.27 25.37 23.60
N LEU A 15 -30.54 24.88 22.38
CA LEU A 15 -30.52 23.45 22.08
C LEU A 15 -29.14 22.96 21.58
N PRO A 16 -28.71 21.73 21.98
CA PRO A 16 -27.55 21.08 21.37
C PRO A 16 -27.79 20.82 19.88
N PHE A 17 -26.70 20.68 19.11
CA PHE A 17 -26.77 20.50 17.65
C PHE A 17 -27.74 19.39 17.21
N GLY A 18 -27.71 18.22 17.86
CA GLY A 18 -28.61 17.10 17.53
C GLY A 18 -30.10 17.46 17.69
N ALA A 19 -30.45 18.14 18.78
CA ALA A 19 -31.82 18.58 19.03
C ALA A 19 -32.27 19.69 18.07
N ARG A 20 -31.36 20.63 17.71
CA ARG A 20 -31.63 21.64 16.68
C ARG A 20 -31.97 21.02 15.33
N GLN A 21 -31.17 20.05 14.89
CA GLN A 21 -31.37 19.34 13.62
C GLN A 21 -32.70 18.58 13.59
N LYS A 22 -33.08 17.97 14.72
CA LYS A 22 -34.38 17.31 14.89
C LYS A 22 -35.53 18.32 14.76
N LEU A 23 -35.49 19.42 15.50
CA LEU A 23 -36.54 20.45 15.48
C LEU A 23 -36.69 21.11 14.09
N LEU A 24 -35.58 21.41 13.41
CA LEU A 24 -35.60 21.92 12.02
C LEU A 24 -36.30 20.93 11.08
N SER A 25 -35.97 19.64 11.20
CA SER A 25 -36.55 18.59 10.35
C SER A 25 -38.04 18.38 10.63
N GLU A 26 -38.45 18.38 11.90
CA GLU A 26 -39.87 18.27 12.30
C GLU A 26 -40.68 19.48 11.83
N THR A 27 -40.12 20.69 11.96
CA THR A 27 -40.76 21.93 11.49
C THR A 27 -40.92 21.91 9.97
N ALA A 28 -39.89 21.50 9.23
CA ALA A 28 -39.93 21.39 7.77
C ALA A 28 -40.98 20.38 7.30
N ARG A 29 -41.05 19.20 7.93
CA ARG A 29 -42.08 18.19 7.60
C ARG A 29 -43.49 18.67 7.86
N ARG A 30 -43.71 19.39 8.97
CA ARG A 30 -45.03 19.94 9.33
C ARG A 30 -45.51 21.00 8.34
N LEU A 31 -44.59 21.83 7.82
CA LEU A 31 -44.93 22.95 6.93
C LEU A 31 -44.80 22.60 5.44
N ALA A 32 -44.43 21.37 5.09
CA ALA A 32 -44.22 20.96 3.69
C ALA A 32 -45.46 21.25 2.82
N GLY A 33 -45.25 21.91 1.67
CA GLY A 33 -46.32 22.27 0.72
C GLY A 33 -47.20 23.46 1.13
N SER A 34 -46.86 24.19 2.20
CA SER A 34 -47.63 25.36 2.66
C SER A 34 -46.94 26.69 2.30
N ALA A 35 -47.72 27.74 2.04
CA ALA A 35 -47.20 29.10 1.85
C ALA A 35 -46.45 29.64 3.09
N GLU A 36 -46.73 29.08 4.28
CA GLU A 36 -46.00 29.40 5.52
C GLU A 36 -44.54 28.92 5.44
N LEU A 37 -44.27 27.78 4.78
CA LEU A 37 -42.89 27.33 4.53
C LEU A 37 -42.16 28.31 3.61
N ASP A 38 -42.80 28.78 2.54
CA ASP A 38 -42.17 29.69 1.57
C ASP A 38 -41.81 31.04 2.21
N ALA A 39 -42.68 31.54 3.09
CA ALA A 39 -42.38 32.73 3.91
C ALA A 39 -41.20 32.47 4.85
N LEU A 40 -41.21 31.34 5.56
CA LEU A 40 -40.14 30.99 6.51
C LEU A 40 -38.79 30.77 5.83
N LEU A 41 -38.77 30.11 4.66
CA LEU A 41 -37.55 29.90 3.88
C LEU A 41 -36.97 31.23 3.40
N ARG A 42 -37.82 32.15 2.91
CA ARG A 42 -37.40 33.51 2.52
C ARG A 42 -36.86 34.32 3.70
N ASP A 43 -37.53 34.25 4.86
CA ASP A 43 -37.10 34.96 6.07
C ASP A 43 -35.75 34.43 6.59
N LEU A 44 -35.48 33.13 6.42
CA LEU A 44 -34.20 32.51 6.78
C LEU A 44 -33.12 32.69 5.70
N ASP A 45 -33.44 33.25 4.53
CA ASP A 45 -32.51 33.41 3.41
C ASP A 45 -31.65 34.70 3.51
N ALA A 46 -31.44 35.21 4.72
CA ALA A 46 -30.80 36.49 4.96
C ALA A 46 -29.27 36.44 4.93
N ASP A 47 -28.67 35.41 5.54
CA ASP A 47 -27.21 35.25 5.66
C ASP A 47 -26.77 33.79 5.46
N GLY A 48 -25.48 33.53 5.26
CA GLY A 48 -24.97 32.19 4.96
C GLY A 48 -25.24 31.12 6.05
N ALA A 49 -25.41 31.50 7.32
CA ALA A 49 -25.72 30.55 8.39
C ALA A 49 -27.21 30.20 8.41
N THR A 50 -28.09 31.21 8.33
CA THR A 50 -29.54 31.03 8.28
C THR A 50 -29.99 30.38 6.97
N ARG A 51 -29.37 30.74 5.84
CA ARG A 51 -29.57 30.11 4.52
C ARG A 51 -29.25 28.62 4.51
N ARG A 52 -28.22 28.17 5.26
CA ARG A 52 -27.95 26.72 5.42
C ARG A 52 -29.07 26.00 6.17
N MET A 53 -29.72 26.66 7.14
CA MET A 53 -30.89 26.10 7.83
C MET A 53 -32.09 26.07 6.89
N ALA A 54 -32.34 27.14 6.14
CA ALA A 54 -33.38 27.20 5.11
C ALA A 54 -33.20 26.07 4.08
N LEU A 55 -31.99 25.91 3.55
CA LEU A 55 -31.64 24.83 2.63
C LEU A 55 -31.87 23.43 3.22
N GLN A 56 -31.54 23.22 4.49
CA GLN A 56 -31.84 21.96 5.17
C GLN A 56 -33.36 21.72 5.25
N MET A 57 -34.13 22.74 5.63
CA MET A 57 -35.58 22.64 5.71
C MET A 57 -36.20 22.38 4.33
N ALA A 58 -35.76 23.11 3.30
CA ALA A 58 -36.17 22.91 1.91
C ALA A 58 -35.88 21.49 1.43
N TYR A 59 -34.68 20.97 1.72
CA TYR A 59 -34.33 19.58 1.43
C TYR A 59 -35.25 18.58 2.13
N VAL A 60 -35.53 18.77 3.42
CA VAL A 60 -36.41 17.87 4.19
C VAL A 60 -37.87 17.93 3.71
N ALA A 61 -38.33 19.11 3.29
CA ALA A 61 -39.68 19.33 2.78
C ALA A 61 -39.84 18.99 1.28
N GLY A 62 -38.76 18.66 0.57
CA GLY A 62 -38.79 18.39 -0.86
C GLY A 62 -38.97 19.64 -1.75
N HIS A 63 -38.67 20.83 -1.23
CA HIS A 63 -38.87 22.10 -1.93
C HIS A 63 -37.75 22.37 -2.96
N GLY A 64 -37.89 21.80 -4.16
CA GLY A 64 -36.89 21.84 -5.22
C GLY A 64 -36.45 23.25 -5.65
N ASP A 65 -37.39 24.20 -5.78
CA ASP A 65 -37.07 25.55 -6.27
C ASP A 65 -36.15 26.34 -5.33
N HIS A 66 -36.34 26.23 -4.01
CA HIS A 66 -35.45 26.86 -3.04
C HIS A 66 -34.06 26.18 -3.02
N VAL A 67 -34.00 24.86 -3.23
CA VAL A 67 -32.71 24.17 -3.41
C VAL A 67 -32.02 24.64 -4.69
N ARG A 68 -32.76 24.84 -5.79
CA ARG A 68 -32.25 25.37 -7.06
C ARG A 68 -31.73 26.81 -6.90
N SER A 69 -32.44 27.68 -6.19
CA SER A 69 -31.98 29.05 -5.95
C SER A 69 -30.67 29.08 -5.15
N CYS A 70 -30.53 28.21 -4.14
CA CYS A 70 -29.32 28.07 -3.34
C CYS A 70 -28.07 27.65 -4.14
N LEU A 71 -28.22 27.10 -5.36
CA LEU A 71 -27.08 26.80 -6.23
C LEU A 71 -26.40 28.08 -6.79
N ALA A 72 -27.10 29.21 -6.77
CA ALA A 72 -26.58 30.53 -7.15
C ALA A 72 -26.08 31.35 -5.94
N ALA A 73 -26.11 30.78 -4.74
CA ALA A 73 -25.65 31.48 -3.54
C ALA A 73 -24.17 31.86 -3.65
N ARG A 74 -23.77 32.97 -3.01
CA ARG A 74 -22.38 33.39 -2.96
C ARG A 74 -21.55 32.46 -2.07
N GLU A 75 -22.15 31.91 -1.01
CA GLU A 75 -21.41 31.17 0.01
C GLU A 75 -21.05 29.75 -0.43
N THR A 76 -19.75 29.45 -0.42
CA THR A 76 -19.19 28.16 -0.84
C THR A 76 -19.83 26.99 -0.08
N ALA A 77 -20.10 27.16 1.21
CA ALA A 77 -20.72 26.13 2.05
C ALA A 77 -22.18 25.85 1.66
N VAL A 78 -22.94 26.88 1.30
CA VAL A 78 -24.34 26.77 0.86
C VAL A 78 -24.39 26.02 -0.46
N VAL A 79 -23.64 26.46 -1.48
CA VAL A 79 -23.62 25.81 -2.80
C VAL A 79 -23.19 24.35 -2.69
N ARG A 80 -22.17 24.04 -1.88
CA ARG A 80 -21.74 22.65 -1.62
C ARG A 80 -22.88 21.78 -1.09
N HIS A 81 -23.66 22.29 -0.13
CA HIS A 81 -24.78 21.55 0.46
C HIS A 81 -25.95 21.47 -0.52
N ALA A 82 -26.20 22.52 -1.30
CA ALA A 82 -27.26 22.60 -2.29
C ALA A 82 -27.03 21.59 -3.42
N LEU A 83 -25.79 21.45 -3.93
CA LEU A 83 -25.43 20.38 -4.88
C LEU A 83 -25.79 18.99 -4.34
N GLY A 84 -25.42 18.72 -3.08
CA GLY A 84 -25.72 17.44 -2.44
C GLY A 84 -27.22 17.20 -2.20
N ALA A 85 -27.99 18.24 -1.91
CA ALA A 85 -29.44 18.19 -1.76
C ALA A 85 -30.12 18.01 -3.12
N ALA A 86 -29.69 18.75 -4.14
CA ALA A 86 -30.28 18.73 -5.48
C ALA A 86 -30.17 17.35 -6.13
N ILE A 87 -29.00 16.70 -6.03
CA ILE A 87 -28.81 15.34 -6.54
C ILE A 87 -29.71 14.34 -5.80
N ARG A 88 -29.96 14.54 -4.50
CA ARG A 88 -30.83 13.64 -3.72
C ARG A 88 -32.31 13.81 -4.01
N LEU A 89 -32.73 15.04 -4.32
CA LEU A 89 -34.09 15.34 -4.73
C LEU A 89 -34.35 14.99 -6.21
N GLY A 90 -33.31 14.66 -6.98
CA GLY A 90 -33.44 14.28 -8.39
C GLY A 90 -33.83 15.46 -9.28
N LEU A 91 -33.28 16.65 -9.04
CA LEU A 91 -33.53 17.79 -9.94
C LEU A 91 -33.10 17.49 -11.38
N PRO A 92 -33.75 18.12 -12.39
CA PRO A 92 -33.43 17.92 -13.81
C PRO A 92 -31.97 18.27 -14.15
N ALA A 93 -31.42 17.63 -15.18
CA ALA A 93 -30.02 17.79 -15.57
C ALA A 93 -29.69 19.23 -16.03
N GLU A 94 -30.67 19.91 -16.64
CA GLU A 94 -30.60 21.28 -17.12
C GLU A 94 -30.18 22.24 -16.00
N VAL A 95 -30.66 22.00 -14.77
CA VAL A 95 -30.30 22.81 -13.59
C VAL A 95 -28.79 22.75 -13.30
N PHE A 96 -28.17 21.59 -13.50
CA PHE A 96 -26.74 21.41 -13.29
C PHE A 96 -25.93 21.94 -14.47
N LEU A 97 -26.41 21.73 -15.71
CA LEU A 97 -25.77 22.23 -16.92
C LEU A 97 -25.74 23.76 -16.96
N GLU A 98 -26.83 24.44 -16.59
CA GLU A 98 -26.89 25.90 -16.44
C GLU A 98 -25.86 26.43 -15.44
N ARG A 99 -25.60 25.68 -14.36
CA ARG A 99 -24.66 26.09 -13.30
C ARG A 99 -23.22 25.72 -13.57
N LEU A 100 -22.99 24.67 -14.36
CA LEU A 100 -21.67 24.07 -14.58
C LEU A 100 -20.58 25.09 -14.97
N PRO A 101 -20.78 26.01 -15.94
CA PRO A 101 -19.76 26.99 -16.34
C PRO A 101 -19.24 27.86 -15.18
N HIS A 102 -20.12 28.17 -14.22
CA HIS A 102 -19.84 29.07 -13.11
C HIS A 102 -19.31 28.36 -11.86
N LEU A 103 -19.28 27.02 -11.85
CA LEU A 103 -18.82 26.26 -10.69
C LEU A 103 -17.28 26.23 -10.63
N PRO A 104 -16.66 26.67 -9.52
CA PRO A 104 -15.25 26.42 -9.25
C PRO A 104 -14.90 24.94 -9.24
N THR A 105 -13.66 24.58 -9.55
CA THR A 105 -13.18 23.18 -9.59
C THR A 105 -13.49 22.41 -8.30
N ALA A 106 -13.38 23.05 -7.13
CA ALA A 106 -13.71 22.41 -5.86
C ALA A 106 -15.19 21.99 -5.76
N LEU A 107 -16.11 22.79 -6.30
CA LEU A 107 -17.55 22.51 -6.30
C LEU A 107 -17.94 21.54 -7.43
N ARG A 108 -17.30 21.60 -8.61
CA ARG A 108 -17.43 20.56 -9.64
C ARG A 108 -17.04 19.17 -9.12
N ARG A 109 -15.93 19.06 -8.38
CA ARG A 109 -15.52 17.80 -7.72
C ARG A 109 -16.56 17.30 -6.69
N VAL A 110 -17.27 18.21 -6.02
CA VAL A 110 -18.39 17.85 -5.12
C VAL A 110 -19.57 17.31 -5.93
N LEU A 111 -19.93 17.96 -7.04
CA LEU A 111 -20.97 17.50 -7.97
C LEU A 111 -20.65 16.08 -8.46
N TYR A 112 -19.47 15.84 -9.03
CA TYR A 112 -19.09 14.52 -9.56
C TYR A 112 -19.09 13.44 -8.46
N THR A 113 -18.64 13.79 -7.25
CA THR A 113 -18.67 12.88 -6.10
C THR A 113 -20.10 12.56 -5.66
N GLY A 114 -20.99 13.56 -5.67
CA GLY A 114 -22.41 13.39 -5.37
C GLY A 114 -23.10 12.46 -6.37
N VAL A 115 -22.88 12.71 -7.67
CA VAL A 115 -23.41 11.90 -8.78
C VAL A 115 -22.97 10.44 -8.66
N ARG A 116 -21.67 10.19 -8.46
CA ARG A 116 -21.13 8.83 -8.22
C ARG A 116 -21.72 8.16 -6.99
N ARG A 117 -21.79 8.86 -5.85
CA ARG A 117 -22.31 8.29 -4.60
C ARG A 117 -23.80 7.92 -4.69
N ARG A 118 -24.56 8.64 -5.52
CA ARG A 118 -25.99 8.40 -5.74
C ARG A 118 -26.28 7.52 -6.96
N LYS A 119 -25.26 7.14 -7.73
CA LYS A 119 -25.41 6.39 -8.98
C LYS A 119 -26.44 7.04 -9.92
N ALA A 120 -26.40 8.38 -10.01
CA ALA A 120 -27.34 9.15 -10.83
C ALA A 120 -26.91 9.12 -12.31
N SER A 121 -27.14 8.00 -12.99
CA SER A 121 -26.62 7.74 -14.34
C SER A 121 -27.15 8.71 -15.40
N ALA A 122 -28.45 8.99 -15.42
CA ALA A 122 -29.02 9.95 -16.37
C ALA A 122 -28.37 11.35 -16.25
N LEU A 123 -28.09 11.79 -15.02
CA LEU A 123 -27.38 13.06 -14.78
C LEU A 123 -25.91 12.97 -15.19
N ALA A 124 -25.24 11.84 -14.93
CA ALA A 124 -23.86 11.64 -15.35
C ALA A 124 -23.72 11.65 -16.89
N ASP A 125 -24.62 10.96 -17.58
CA ASP A 125 -24.68 10.86 -19.04
C ASP A 125 -24.90 12.24 -19.67
N ALA A 126 -25.80 13.05 -19.09
CA ALA A 126 -26.04 14.42 -19.55
C ALA A 126 -24.86 15.37 -19.28
N LEU A 127 -24.16 15.21 -18.14
CA LEU A 127 -23.03 16.06 -17.78
C LEU A 127 -21.75 15.75 -18.57
N LEU A 128 -21.52 14.48 -18.95
CA LEU A 128 -20.24 14.03 -19.51
C LEU A 128 -19.82 14.82 -20.76
N PRO A 129 -20.66 15.02 -21.80
CA PRO A 129 -20.26 15.77 -23.00
C PRO A 129 -19.94 17.23 -22.69
N ALA A 130 -20.75 17.88 -21.85
CA ALA A 130 -20.55 19.27 -21.47
C ALA A 130 -19.27 19.48 -20.64
N VAL A 131 -19.00 18.58 -19.69
CA VAL A 131 -17.77 18.59 -18.89
C VAL A 131 -16.54 18.34 -19.77
N ARG A 132 -16.64 17.39 -20.71
CA ARG A 132 -15.55 17.07 -21.64
C ARG A 132 -15.18 18.27 -22.51
N ALA A 133 -16.17 18.96 -23.06
CA ALA A 133 -15.96 20.13 -23.90
C ALA A 133 -15.40 21.33 -23.11
N ALA A 134 -15.89 21.59 -21.90
CA ALA A 134 -15.51 22.77 -21.11
C ALA A 134 -14.23 22.59 -20.27
N TYR A 135 -13.98 21.37 -19.78
CA TYR A 135 -12.93 21.09 -18.78
C TYR A 135 -12.08 19.85 -19.10
N GLY A 136 -12.18 19.34 -20.33
CA GLY A 136 -11.30 18.30 -20.87
C GLY A 136 -11.58 16.88 -20.38
N ASP A 137 -10.79 15.95 -20.95
CA ASP A 137 -10.95 14.51 -20.78
C ASP A 137 -10.72 14.04 -19.32
N GLY A 138 -9.90 14.75 -18.54
CA GLY A 138 -9.62 14.44 -17.13
C GLY A 138 -10.83 14.57 -16.20
N GLU A 139 -11.60 15.66 -16.32
CA GLU A 139 -12.82 15.82 -15.54
C GLU A 139 -13.95 14.91 -16.05
N ALA A 140 -14.04 14.71 -17.37
CA ALA A 140 -15.02 13.80 -17.97
C ALA A 140 -14.82 12.35 -17.52
N ALA A 141 -13.58 11.86 -17.50
CA ALA A 141 -13.26 10.51 -17.03
C ALA A 141 -13.68 10.26 -15.57
N ALA A 142 -13.74 11.31 -14.73
CA ALA A 142 -14.18 11.20 -13.35
C ALA A 142 -15.69 10.91 -13.20
N LEU A 143 -16.48 11.07 -14.27
CA LEU A 143 -17.91 10.78 -14.32
C LEU A 143 -18.23 9.37 -14.83
N LEU A 144 -17.32 8.70 -15.56
CA LEU A 144 -17.57 7.40 -16.20
C LEU A 144 -18.17 6.35 -15.26
N ALA A 145 -17.65 6.24 -14.03
CA ALA A 145 -18.15 5.25 -13.06
C ALA A 145 -19.61 5.49 -12.58
N ALA A 146 -20.19 6.65 -12.88
CA ALA A 146 -21.60 6.94 -12.63
C ALA A 146 -22.47 6.86 -13.88
N CYS A 147 -21.89 6.89 -15.08
CA CYS A 147 -22.61 6.86 -16.36
C CYS A 147 -23.31 5.51 -16.58
N SER A 148 -24.25 5.45 -17.51
CA SER A 148 -24.85 4.20 -17.94
C SER A 148 -23.87 3.31 -18.72
N PRO A 149 -24.07 1.97 -18.74
CA PRO A 149 -23.21 1.05 -19.47
C PRO A 149 -23.00 1.41 -20.94
N SER A 150 -24.05 1.85 -21.65
CA SER A 150 -23.96 2.24 -23.07
C SER A 150 -23.06 3.46 -23.29
N VAL A 151 -23.15 4.48 -22.43
CA VAL A 151 -22.27 5.65 -22.50
C VAL A 151 -20.83 5.27 -22.16
N VAL A 152 -20.61 4.41 -21.17
CA VAL A 152 -19.26 3.93 -20.84
C VAL A 152 -18.66 3.12 -21.98
N ALA A 153 -19.41 2.22 -22.61
CA ALA A 153 -18.93 1.46 -23.77
C ALA A 153 -18.49 2.38 -24.92
N ALA A 154 -19.22 3.47 -25.18
CA ALA A 154 -18.89 4.43 -26.23
C ALA A 154 -17.70 5.35 -25.87
N GLU A 155 -17.65 5.87 -24.64
CA GLU A 155 -16.71 6.93 -24.25
C GLU A 155 -15.41 6.41 -23.62
N LEU A 156 -15.44 5.24 -22.97
CA LEU A 156 -14.28 4.71 -22.24
C LEU A 156 -13.04 4.53 -23.11
N PRO A 157 -13.10 3.99 -24.35
CA PRO A 157 -11.90 3.87 -25.20
C PRO A 157 -11.24 5.23 -25.48
N GLY A 158 -12.03 6.28 -25.68
CA GLY A 158 -11.54 7.64 -25.89
C GLY A 158 -10.99 8.31 -24.63
N LEU A 159 -11.51 7.95 -23.46
CA LEU A 159 -11.17 8.55 -22.16
C LEU A 159 -10.21 7.70 -21.31
N ALA A 160 -9.84 6.50 -21.75
CA ALA A 160 -9.01 5.56 -20.99
C ALA A 160 -7.65 6.16 -20.54
N HIS A 161 -7.09 7.07 -21.34
CA HIS A 161 -5.83 7.78 -21.02
C HIS A 161 -5.98 8.77 -19.85
N ALA A 162 -7.19 9.22 -19.56
CA ALA A 162 -7.52 10.23 -18.56
C ALA A 162 -8.08 9.63 -17.24
N VAL A 163 -8.31 8.31 -17.19
CA VAL A 163 -8.83 7.63 -16.00
C VAL A 163 -7.75 7.54 -14.92
N ALA A 164 -7.91 8.32 -13.85
CA ALA A 164 -7.01 8.31 -12.70
C ALA A 164 -7.24 7.12 -11.73
N ASN A 165 -8.44 6.52 -11.72
CA ASN A 165 -8.78 5.41 -10.83
C ASN A 165 -9.73 4.41 -11.49
N TRP A 166 -9.21 3.22 -11.79
CA TRP A 166 -9.93 2.14 -12.46
C TRP A 166 -10.84 1.33 -11.53
N SER A 167 -10.63 1.35 -10.21
CA SER A 167 -11.40 0.52 -9.28
C SER A 167 -12.91 0.80 -9.29
N PRO A 168 -13.39 2.07 -9.33
CA PRO A 168 -14.82 2.34 -9.46
C PRO A 168 -15.44 1.79 -10.75
N ILE A 169 -14.73 1.89 -11.87
CA ILE A 169 -15.18 1.36 -13.18
C ILE A 169 -15.31 -0.15 -13.07
N GLY A 170 -14.27 -0.87 -12.63
CA GLY A 170 -14.34 -2.34 -12.51
C GLY A 170 -15.38 -2.86 -11.51
N ARG A 171 -15.87 -2.04 -10.56
CA ARG A 171 -16.98 -2.43 -9.66
C ARG A 171 -18.36 -2.23 -10.27
N THR A 172 -18.51 -1.25 -11.17
CA THR A 172 -19.82 -0.80 -11.65
C THR A 172 -20.07 -1.19 -13.11
N HIS A 173 -19.02 -1.18 -13.93
CA HIS A 173 -18.97 -1.46 -15.37
C HIS A 173 -17.88 -2.51 -15.66
N PRO A 174 -17.98 -3.72 -15.08
CA PRO A 174 -16.93 -4.73 -15.22
C PRO A 174 -16.81 -5.26 -16.64
N ASP A 175 -17.90 -5.35 -17.40
CA ASP A 175 -17.86 -5.90 -18.77
C ASP A 175 -17.17 -4.92 -19.72
N GLU A 176 -17.54 -3.64 -19.68
CA GLU A 176 -16.94 -2.59 -20.52
C GLU A 176 -15.45 -2.41 -20.22
N LEU A 177 -15.05 -2.56 -18.95
CA LEU A 177 -13.63 -2.57 -18.58
C LEU A 177 -12.91 -3.78 -19.18
N LEU A 178 -13.48 -4.98 -19.04
CA LEU A 178 -12.83 -6.20 -19.51
C LEU A 178 -12.78 -6.22 -21.05
N ASP A 179 -13.80 -5.70 -21.74
CA ASP A 179 -13.81 -5.53 -23.20
C ASP A 179 -12.73 -4.55 -23.66
N LEU A 180 -12.54 -3.42 -22.96
CA LEU A 180 -11.42 -2.51 -23.23
C LEU A 180 -10.08 -3.23 -23.05
N VAL A 181 -9.91 -3.98 -21.97
CA VAL A 181 -8.66 -4.70 -21.68
C VAL A 181 -8.41 -5.79 -22.73
N ASP A 182 -9.44 -6.53 -23.13
CA ASP A 182 -9.37 -7.53 -24.20
C ASP A 182 -8.95 -6.87 -25.53
N ALA A 183 -9.58 -5.76 -25.91
CA ALA A 183 -9.26 -5.01 -27.13
C ALA A 183 -7.83 -4.45 -27.11
N GLU A 184 -7.39 -3.88 -26.00
CA GLU A 184 -6.02 -3.35 -25.87
C GLU A 184 -4.97 -4.46 -25.92
N LEU A 185 -5.19 -5.58 -25.23
CA LEU A 185 -4.26 -6.72 -25.25
C LEU A 185 -4.18 -7.39 -26.63
N ALA A 186 -5.28 -7.38 -27.39
CA ALA A 186 -5.31 -7.87 -28.77
C ALA A 186 -4.61 -6.92 -29.77
N ALA A 187 -4.58 -5.61 -29.48
CA ALA A 187 -3.98 -4.60 -30.33
C ALA A 187 -2.46 -4.44 -30.13
N VAL A 188 -1.89 -4.99 -29.06
CA VAL A 188 -0.46 -4.84 -28.72
C VAL A 188 0.21 -6.20 -28.55
N SER A 189 1.53 -6.24 -28.75
CA SER A 189 2.31 -7.46 -28.48
C SER A 189 2.35 -7.81 -27.00
N THR A 190 2.66 -9.07 -26.68
CA THR A 190 2.74 -9.57 -25.30
C THR A 190 3.73 -8.80 -24.43
N GLU A 191 4.72 -8.13 -25.03
CA GLU A 191 5.69 -7.28 -24.32
C GLU A 191 5.05 -6.04 -23.69
N TRP A 192 3.93 -5.56 -24.24
CA TRP A 192 3.19 -4.41 -23.69
C TRP A 192 2.16 -4.78 -22.64
N TRP A 193 1.83 -6.06 -22.52
CA TRP A 193 0.83 -6.52 -21.57
C TRP A 193 1.14 -6.11 -20.11
N PRO A 194 2.40 -6.15 -19.62
CA PRO A 194 2.71 -5.61 -18.29
C PRO A 194 2.29 -4.15 -18.12
N ARG A 195 2.46 -3.31 -19.16
CA ARG A 195 2.10 -1.88 -19.12
C ARG A 195 0.59 -1.67 -19.11
N VAL A 196 -0.15 -2.47 -19.88
CA VAL A 196 -1.62 -2.50 -19.84
C VAL A 196 -2.08 -2.88 -18.43
N TRP A 197 -1.51 -3.95 -17.88
CA TRP A 197 -1.81 -4.42 -16.53
C TRP A 197 -1.50 -3.39 -15.44
N ASP A 198 -0.33 -2.75 -15.46
CA ASP A 198 0.06 -1.73 -14.47
C ASP A 198 -1.00 -0.62 -14.36
N ARG A 199 -1.61 -0.26 -15.50
CA ARG A 199 -2.65 0.77 -15.57
C ARG A 199 -4.00 0.26 -15.06
N VAL A 200 -4.46 -0.92 -15.49
CA VAL A 200 -5.86 -1.37 -15.31
C VAL A 200 -6.05 -2.39 -14.18
N ALA A 201 -4.98 -2.94 -13.58
CA ALA A 201 -5.04 -4.05 -12.63
C ALA A 201 -5.95 -3.79 -11.43
N ALA A 202 -6.00 -2.56 -10.91
CA ALA A 202 -6.89 -2.19 -9.81
C ALA A 202 -8.38 -2.24 -10.21
N GLY A 203 -8.69 -1.95 -11.48
CA GLY A 203 -10.03 -2.12 -12.05
C GLY A 203 -10.38 -3.60 -12.23
N VAL A 204 -9.50 -4.38 -12.85
CA VAL A 204 -9.71 -5.83 -13.04
C VAL A 204 -9.87 -6.54 -11.70
N ALA A 205 -9.07 -6.19 -10.69
CA ALA A 205 -9.20 -6.72 -9.33
C ALA A 205 -10.53 -6.35 -8.64
N ALA A 206 -11.13 -5.22 -9.02
CA ALA A 206 -12.47 -4.83 -8.59
C ALA A 206 -13.57 -5.62 -9.33
N ALA A 207 -13.31 -6.06 -10.56
CA ALA A 207 -14.22 -6.87 -11.39
C ALA A 207 -14.25 -8.36 -11.01
N VAL A 208 -13.32 -8.85 -10.18
CA VAL A 208 -13.25 -10.26 -9.72
C VAL A 208 -14.57 -10.75 -9.10
N LEU A 209 -15.22 -9.94 -8.26
CA LEU A 209 -16.47 -10.33 -7.61
C LEU A 209 -17.65 -10.43 -8.61
N PRO A 210 -17.89 -9.43 -9.48
CA PRO A 210 -19.00 -9.52 -10.43
C PRO A 210 -18.74 -10.41 -11.66
N ARG A 211 -17.47 -10.64 -12.07
CA ARG A 211 -17.11 -11.40 -13.29
C ARG A 211 -15.90 -12.33 -13.07
N PRO A 212 -15.98 -13.31 -12.15
CA PRO A 212 -14.84 -14.16 -11.82
C PRO A 212 -14.32 -14.99 -13.01
N ASP A 213 -15.20 -15.53 -13.85
CA ASP A 213 -14.81 -16.36 -15.01
C ASP A 213 -14.03 -15.56 -16.06
N ARG A 214 -14.53 -14.38 -16.47
CA ARG A 214 -13.81 -13.53 -17.44
C ARG A 214 -12.46 -13.07 -16.90
N VAL A 215 -12.35 -12.81 -15.59
CA VAL A 215 -11.05 -12.47 -14.98
C VAL A 215 -10.13 -13.69 -14.96
N LEU A 216 -10.64 -14.90 -14.73
CA LEU A 216 -9.84 -16.12 -14.86
C LEU A 216 -9.37 -16.35 -16.29
N ASP A 217 -10.24 -16.16 -17.30
CA ASP A 217 -9.87 -16.28 -18.72
C ASP A 217 -8.72 -15.32 -19.06
N LEU A 218 -8.82 -14.08 -18.59
CA LEU A 218 -7.79 -13.06 -18.75
C LEU A 218 -6.48 -13.45 -18.05
N VAL A 219 -6.55 -13.96 -16.82
CA VAL A 219 -5.38 -14.41 -16.06
C VAL A 219 -4.71 -15.61 -16.75
N GLU A 220 -5.48 -16.64 -17.12
CA GLU A 220 -4.99 -17.84 -17.82
C GLU A 220 -4.28 -17.47 -19.12
N ARG A 221 -4.81 -16.51 -19.88
CA ARG A 221 -4.21 -16.04 -21.13
C ARG A 221 -2.92 -15.24 -20.90
N THR A 222 -2.85 -14.42 -19.84
CA THR A 222 -1.79 -13.42 -19.67
C THR A 222 -0.64 -13.85 -18.76
N LEU A 223 -0.88 -14.72 -17.77
CA LEU A 223 0.12 -15.10 -16.78
C LEU A 223 1.39 -15.80 -17.33
N PRO A 224 1.31 -16.56 -18.44
CA PRO A 224 2.50 -17.06 -19.13
C PRO A 224 3.45 -15.96 -19.64
N HIS A 225 2.94 -14.73 -19.78
CA HIS A 225 3.67 -13.60 -20.37
C HIS A 225 3.93 -12.47 -19.35
N VAL A 226 3.09 -12.34 -18.33
CA VAL A 226 3.12 -11.22 -17.37
C VAL A 226 3.00 -11.74 -15.93
N PRO A 227 3.78 -11.21 -14.97
CA PRO A 227 3.63 -11.61 -13.57
C PRO A 227 2.26 -11.21 -13.04
N LEU A 228 1.74 -11.97 -12.07
CA LEU A 228 0.45 -11.66 -11.45
C LEU A 228 0.49 -10.23 -10.84
N PRO A 229 -0.38 -9.31 -11.28
CA PRO A 229 -0.39 -7.95 -10.74
C PRO A 229 -0.68 -7.94 -9.24
N TRP A 230 0.02 -7.09 -8.48
CA TRP A 230 -0.15 -6.98 -7.03
C TRP A 230 -1.62 -6.76 -6.60
N ALA A 231 -2.37 -5.97 -7.36
CA ALA A 231 -3.79 -5.71 -7.09
C ALA A 231 -4.65 -6.99 -7.11
N LEU A 232 -4.27 -8.01 -7.88
CA LEU A 232 -4.95 -9.30 -7.98
C LEU A 232 -4.51 -10.29 -6.90
N VAL A 233 -3.31 -10.15 -6.31
CA VAL A 233 -2.82 -11.03 -5.23
C VAL A 233 -3.81 -11.11 -4.07
N GLY A 234 -4.39 -9.97 -3.66
CA GLY A 234 -5.40 -9.91 -2.61
C GLY A 234 -6.76 -10.55 -2.98
N ARG A 235 -6.96 -10.89 -4.26
CA ARG A 235 -8.20 -11.45 -4.82
C ARG A 235 -8.08 -12.91 -5.25
N MET A 236 -6.88 -13.49 -5.29
CA MET A 236 -6.67 -14.89 -5.67
C MET A 236 -7.49 -15.87 -4.83
N GLY A 237 -7.68 -15.61 -3.53
CA GLY A 237 -8.54 -16.46 -2.70
C GLY A 237 -10.04 -16.38 -3.05
N VAL A 238 -10.50 -15.31 -3.71
CA VAL A 238 -11.87 -15.23 -4.24
C VAL A 238 -11.97 -16.09 -5.51
N LEU A 239 -11.02 -15.94 -6.43
CA LEU A 239 -10.96 -16.73 -7.66
C LEU A 239 -10.82 -18.24 -7.37
N ALA A 240 -9.99 -18.62 -6.39
CA ALA A 240 -9.81 -20.01 -5.99
C ALA A 240 -11.06 -20.62 -5.35
N ARG A 241 -11.88 -19.83 -4.63
CA ARG A 241 -13.18 -20.30 -4.14
C ARG A 241 -14.21 -20.48 -5.26
N HIS A 242 -14.08 -19.72 -6.34
CA HIS A 242 -14.94 -19.83 -7.51
C HIS A 242 -14.56 -21.04 -8.37
N SER A 243 -13.26 -21.21 -8.68
CA SER A 243 -12.75 -22.35 -9.43
C SER A 243 -11.33 -22.74 -8.96
N PRO A 244 -11.21 -23.70 -8.02
CA PRO A 244 -9.91 -24.10 -7.47
C PRO A 244 -9.02 -24.77 -8.52
N ASP A 245 -9.58 -25.61 -9.40
CA ASP A 245 -8.82 -26.34 -10.43
C ASP A 245 -8.20 -25.39 -11.46
N ARG A 246 -8.93 -24.36 -11.90
CA ARG A 246 -8.43 -23.33 -12.81
C ARG A 246 -7.30 -22.54 -12.18
N VAL A 247 -7.47 -22.10 -10.92
CA VAL A 247 -6.41 -21.39 -10.21
C VAL A 247 -5.19 -22.27 -9.98
N ALA A 248 -5.37 -23.55 -9.63
CA ALA A 248 -4.26 -24.49 -9.51
C ALA A 248 -3.48 -24.63 -10.81
N ARG A 249 -4.18 -24.83 -11.94
CA ARG A 249 -3.57 -24.92 -13.28
C ARG A 249 -2.76 -23.67 -13.62
N VAL A 250 -3.30 -22.49 -13.32
CA VAL A 250 -2.61 -21.20 -13.51
C VAL A 250 -1.33 -21.11 -12.67
N LEU A 251 -1.38 -21.51 -11.40
CA LEU A 251 -0.23 -21.44 -10.50
C LEU A 251 0.86 -22.46 -10.86
N LEU A 252 0.45 -23.62 -11.36
CA LEU A 252 1.30 -24.74 -11.78
C LEU A 252 1.78 -24.65 -13.24
N ASP A 253 1.32 -23.66 -14.02
CA ASP A 253 1.77 -23.50 -15.41
C ASP A 253 3.29 -23.23 -15.43
N PRO A 254 4.10 -24.08 -16.09
CA PRO A 254 5.56 -23.91 -16.14
C PRO A 254 6.00 -22.65 -16.90
N ARG A 255 5.11 -22.02 -17.67
CA ARG A 255 5.34 -20.77 -18.37
C ARG A 255 5.07 -19.55 -17.49
N ARG A 256 4.46 -19.73 -16.32
CA ARG A 256 4.10 -18.65 -15.40
C ARG A 256 5.32 -17.79 -15.05
N THR A 257 5.10 -16.48 -15.03
CA THR A 257 6.13 -15.53 -14.59
C THR A 257 5.82 -14.95 -13.20
N GLY A 258 6.84 -14.43 -12.52
CA GLY A 258 6.71 -13.82 -11.19
C GLY A 258 6.63 -14.79 -10.02
N THR A 259 6.44 -14.26 -8.82
CA THR A 259 6.37 -15.04 -7.57
C THR A 259 4.99 -15.65 -7.35
N THR A 260 4.94 -16.77 -6.63
CA THR A 260 3.67 -17.40 -6.25
C THR A 260 2.94 -16.53 -5.21
N PRO A 261 1.66 -16.20 -5.39
CA PRO A 261 0.90 -15.43 -4.40
C PRO A 261 0.75 -16.25 -3.11
N ASP A 262 1.09 -15.66 -1.97
CA ASP A 262 0.99 -16.32 -0.67
C ASP A 262 -0.04 -15.63 0.22
N ARG A 263 -1.22 -16.25 0.34
CA ARG A 263 -2.35 -15.75 1.14
C ARG A 263 -3.09 -16.91 1.79
N ARG A 264 -3.38 -16.76 3.09
CA ARG A 264 -4.23 -17.73 3.84
C ARG A 264 -5.55 -18.05 3.12
N SER A 265 -6.23 -17.04 2.58
CA SER A 265 -7.52 -17.23 1.90
C SER A 265 -7.41 -17.96 0.56
N LEU A 266 -6.24 -17.93 -0.09
CA LEU A 266 -5.94 -18.72 -1.27
C LEU A 266 -5.70 -20.18 -0.87
N TRP A 267 -4.79 -20.41 0.07
CA TRP A 267 -4.46 -21.77 0.51
C TRP A 267 -5.66 -22.53 1.06
N GLN A 268 -6.50 -21.87 1.88
CA GLN A 268 -7.75 -22.44 2.37
C GLN A 268 -8.69 -22.88 1.24
N ALA A 269 -8.78 -22.11 0.16
CA ALA A 269 -9.65 -22.42 -0.97
C ALA A 269 -9.14 -23.59 -1.83
N LEU A 270 -7.83 -23.85 -1.82
CA LEU A 270 -7.20 -24.93 -2.60
C LEU A 270 -7.07 -26.25 -1.83
N THR A 271 -7.45 -26.29 -0.55
CA THR A 271 -7.31 -27.50 0.31
C THR A 271 -8.03 -28.75 -0.22
N GLY A 272 -9.07 -28.57 -1.05
CA GLY A 272 -9.85 -29.66 -1.64
C GLY A 272 -9.22 -30.32 -2.87
N LEU A 273 -8.08 -29.82 -3.37
CA LEU A 273 -7.45 -30.35 -4.59
C LEU A 273 -6.91 -31.78 -4.42
N PRO A 274 -6.71 -32.52 -5.54
CA PRO A 274 -5.96 -33.76 -5.58
C PRO A 274 -4.56 -33.61 -4.96
N GLU A 275 -4.04 -34.70 -4.39
CA GLU A 275 -2.74 -34.68 -3.72
C GLU A 275 -1.58 -34.30 -4.65
N ALA A 276 -1.62 -34.74 -5.91
CA ALA A 276 -0.62 -34.38 -6.91
C ALA A 276 -0.51 -32.86 -7.11
N ASP A 277 -1.65 -32.15 -7.15
CA ASP A 277 -1.68 -30.70 -7.32
C ASP A 277 -1.19 -29.98 -6.06
N LEU A 278 -1.57 -30.45 -4.87
CA LEU A 278 -1.05 -29.91 -3.61
C LEU A 278 0.46 -30.08 -3.47
N VAL A 279 1.01 -31.22 -3.91
CA VAL A 279 2.45 -31.47 -3.98
C VAL A 279 3.10 -30.52 -4.98
N GLY A 280 2.51 -30.35 -6.17
CA GLY A 280 2.98 -29.39 -7.17
C GLY A 280 3.04 -27.97 -6.60
N LEU A 281 2.01 -27.53 -5.90
CA LEU A 281 1.93 -26.20 -5.30
C LEU A 281 2.97 -26.03 -4.17
N ALA A 282 3.14 -27.04 -3.32
CA ALA A 282 4.14 -27.01 -2.25
C ALA A 282 5.57 -26.89 -2.78
N ARG A 283 5.89 -27.47 -3.94
CA ARG A 283 7.21 -27.34 -4.59
C ARG A 283 7.54 -25.91 -5.02
N LEU A 284 6.52 -25.07 -5.21
CA LEU A 284 6.70 -23.66 -5.56
C LEU A 284 7.02 -22.78 -4.34
N LEU A 285 7.01 -23.34 -3.12
CA LEU A 285 7.10 -22.63 -1.86
C LEU A 285 8.31 -23.14 -1.06
N ASP A 286 8.98 -22.23 -0.35
CA ASP A 286 10.01 -22.55 0.63
C ASP A 286 9.86 -21.63 1.85
N GLY A 287 10.50 -21.96 2.97
CA GLY A 287 10.47 -21.19 4.21
C GLY A 287 9.05 -20.91 4.72
N ALA A 288 8.80 -19.67 5.17
CA ALA A 288 7.54 -19.28 5.78
C ALA A 288 6.29 -19.45 4.87
N PRO A 289 6.34 -19.21 3.55
CA PRO A 289 5.26 -19.58 2.62
C PRO A 289 4.86 -21.06 2.67
N LEU A 290 5.84 -21.98 2.72
CA LEU A 290 5.56 -23.42 2.81
C LEU A 290 4.88 -23.77 4.13
N VAL A 291 5.36 -23.21 5.25
CA VAL A 291 4.74 -23.39 6.58
C VAL A 291 3.28 -22.94 6.56
N ARG A 292 2.99 -21.74 6.04
CA ARG A 292 1.60 -21.23 5.93
C ARG A 292 0.71 -22.09 5.04
N PHE A 293 1.26 -22.67 3.98
CA PHE A 293 0.53 -23.58 3.10
C PHE A 293 0.20 -24.90 3.82
N LEU A 294 1.19 -25.56 4.43
CA LEU A 294 1.00 -26.79 5.19
C LEU A 294 0.01 -26.59 6.36
N HIS A 295 0.11 -25.46 7.05
CA HIS A 295 -0.80 -25.09 8.14
C HIS A 295 -2.26 -24.99 7.67
N ALA A 296 -2.50 -24.55 6.43
CA ALA A 296 -3.85 -24.46 5.87
C ALA A 296 -4.43 -25.84 5.50
N LEU A 297 -3.60 -26.86 5.29
CA LEU A 297 -4.05 -28.21 4.93
C LEU A 297 -4.59 -28.99 6.14
N PRO A 298 -5.56 -29.89 5.93
CA PRO A 298 -5.96 -30.86 6.94
C PRO A 298 -4.75 -31.71 7.41
N PRO A 299 -4.61 -32.02 8.71
CA PRO A 299 -3.47 -32.76 9.24
C PRO A 299 -3.18 -34.08 8.51
N SER A 300 -4.22 -34.79 8.06
CA SER A 300 -4.10 -36.06 7.33
C SER A 300 -3.38 -35.96 5.99
N ARG A 301 -3.34 -34.78 5.36
CA ARG A 301 -2.73 -34.55 4.04
C ARG A 301 -1.29 -34.04 4.13
N ARG A 302 -0.90 -33.46 5.28
CA ARG A 302 0.37 -32.73 5.42
C ARG A 302 1.61 -33.59 5.20
N ALA A 303 1.62 -34.82 5.71
CA ALA A 303 2.76 -35.72 5.59
C ALA A 303 3.04 -36.12 4.12
N ALA A 304 2.00 -36.49 3.38
CA ALA A 304 2.13 -36.86 1.97
C ALA A 304 2.56 -35.67 1.12
N VAL A 305 1.96 -34.49 1.33
CA VAL A 305 2.31 -33.26 0.60
C VAL A 305 3.74 -32.79 0.91
N TYR A 306 4.14 -32.76 2.18
CA TYR A 306 5.51 -32.44 2.59
C TYR A 306 6.51 -33.42 1.97
N GLY A 307 6.27 -34.73 2.09
CA GLY A 307 7.15 -35.75 1.53
C GLY A 307 7.30 -35.65 0.00
N GLY A 308 6.19 -35.42 -0.72
CA GLY A 308 6.19 -35.25 -2.17
C GLY A 308 6.89 -33.97 -2.66
N ALA A 309 6.86 -32.90 -1.86
CA ALA A 309 7.48 -31.63 -2.19
C ALA A 309 8.97 -31.58 -1.78
N VAL A 310 9.27 -31.88 -0.52
CA VAL A 310 10.61 -31.77 0.07
C VAL A 310 11.49 -32.97 -0.28
N GLY A 311 10.92 -34.17 -0.42
CA GLY A 311 11.66 -35.38 -0.76
C GLY A 311 12.75 -35.72 0.28
N GLY A 312 13.96 -36.04 -0.20
CA GLY A 312 15.10 -36.44 0.63
C GLY A 312 15.98 -35.30 1.11
N ARG A 313 15.59 -34.04 0.89
CA ARG A 313 16.42 -32.85 1.21
C ARG A 313 16.97 -32.91 2.65
N ALA A 314 18.25 -32.58 2.80
CA ALA A 314 18.92 -32.49 4.10
C ALA A 314 18.68 -31.13 4.76
N ASP A 315 18.63 -30.07 3.95
CA ASP A 315 18.34 -28.72 4.40
C ASP A 315 16.83 -28.41 4.25
N VAL A 316 16.12 -28.57 5.36
CA VAL A 316 14.67 -28.36 5.48
C VAL A 316 14.38 -27.44 6.65
N SER A 317 13.34 -26.60 6.51
CA SER A 317 12.86 -25.77 7.62
C SER A 317 12.20 -26.63 8.69
N LEU A 318 12.69 -26.55 9.93
CA LEU A 318 12.10 -27.27 11.06
C LEU A 318 10.69 -26.78 11.39
N GLU A 319 10.35 -25.52 11.08
CA GLU A 319 8.98 -25.01 11.21
C GLU A 319 8.02 -25.73 10.26
N ALA A 320 8.48 -26.14 9.07
CA ALA A 320 7.66 -26.94 8.15
C ALA A 320 7.49 -28.38 8.66
N VAL A 321 8.50 -28.93 9.34
CA VAL A 321 8.42 -30.22 10.04
C VAL A 321 7.45 -30.16 11.22
N ASP A 322 7.38 -29.03 11.93
CA ASP A 322 6.48 -28.82 13.07
C ASP A 322 4.99 -28.83 12.66
N GLU A 323 4.67 -28.57 11.39
CA GLU A 323 3.31 -28.68 10.85
C GLU A 323 2.84 -30.13 10.64
N LEU A 324 3.74 -31.11 10.68
CA LEU A 324 3.41 -32.52 10.47
C LEU A 324 2.68 -33.15 11.67
N PRO A 325 1.81 -34.15 11.46
CA PRO A 325 1.29 -34.99 12.53
C PRO A 325 2.42 -35.65 13.34
N ALA A 326 2.21 -35.86 14.64
CA ALA A 326 3.26 -36.29 15.57
C ALA A 326 4.09 -37.49 15.10
N ALA A 327 3.45 -38.54 14.55
CA ALA A 327 4.15 -39.72 14.04
C ALA A 327 5.04 -39.40 12.83
N ALA A 328 4.53 -38.61 11.88
CA ALA A 328 5.29 -38.20 10.68
C ALA A 328 6.42 -37.22 11.03
N ARG A 329 6.17 -36.30 11.97
CA ARG A 329 7.17 -35.39 12.52
C ARG A 329 8.35 -36.16 13.14
N ALA A 330 8.05 -37.15 13.99
CA ALA A 330 9.08 -37.97 14.61
C ALA A 330 9.83 -38.85 13.61
N ALA A 331 9.14 -39.40 12.60
CA ALA A 331 9.78 -40.16 11.52
C ALA A 331 10.76 -39.30 10.71
N GLU A 332 10.36 -38.07 10.35
CA GLU A 332 11.21 -37.14 9.63
C GLU A 332 12.39 -36.66 10.49
N ALA A 333 12.17 -36.40 11.78
CA ALA A 333 13.25 -36.07 12.72
C ALA A 333 14.29 -37.20 12.83
N ARG A 334 13.85 -38.47 12.90
CA ARG A 334 14.77 -39.62 12.88
C ARG A 334 15.57 -39.71 11.58
N ARG A 335 14.93 -39.45 10.44
CA ARG A 335 15.62 -39.39 9.14
C ARG A 335 16.68 -38.29 9.13
N LEU A 336 16.34 -37.08 9.59
CA LEU A 336 17.28 -35.95 9.64
C LEU A 336 18.45 -36.21 10.59
N LEU A 337 18.22 -36.85 11.75
CA LEU A 337 19.28 -37.24 12.69
C LEU A 337 20.23 -38.30 12.13
N ALA A 338 19.77 -39.15 11.20
CA ALA A 338 20.61 -40.12 10.53
C ALA A 338 21.56 -39.49 9.49
N LEU A 339 21.37 -38.22 9.14
CA LEU A 339 22.25 -37.49 8.22
C LEU A 339 23.48 -36.95 8.96
N ARG A 340 24.68 -37.14 8.38
CA ARG A 340 25.94 -36.59 8.92
C ARG A 340 25.89 -35.08 9.16
N ALA A 341 25.35 -34.33 8.19
CA ALA A 341 25.17 -32.88 8.30
C ALA A 341 24.35 -32.44 9.53
N THR A 342 23.49 -33.30 10.07
CA THR A 342 22.77 -33.06 11.32
C THR A 342 23.52 -33.64 12.51
N ALA A 343 24.09 -34.83 12.39
CA ALA A 343 24.80 -35.51 13.48
C ALA A 343 26.06 -34.75 13.96
N ASP A 344 26.77 -34.13 13.02
CA ASP A 344 28.03 -33.43 13.23
C ASP A 344 27.85 -31.95 13.64
N ASP A 345 26.63 -31.41 13.54
CA ASP A 345 26.24 -30.08 14.04
C ASP A 345 25.50 -30.23 15.39
N PRO A 346 26.13 -29.93 16.54
CA PRO A 346 25.53 -30.11 17.85
C PRO A 346 24.23 -29.32 18.06
N SER A 347 24.12 -28.12 17.48
CA SER A 347 22.97 -27.22 17.59
C SER A 347 21.81 -27.72 16.73
N ARG A 348 22.08 -28.04 15.45
CA ARG A 348 21.07 -28.64 14.56
C ARG A 348 20.59 -29.99 15.09
N ARG A 349 21.48 -30.84 15.62
CA ARG A 349 21.11 -32.10 16.27
C ARG A 349 20.11 -31.90 17.39
N LEU A 350 20.37 -30.97 18.31
CA LEU A 350 19.42 -30.66 19.39
C LEU A 350 18.08 -30.15 18.85
N ALA A 351 18.11 -29.26 17.85
CA ALA A 351 16.91 -28.73 17.24
C ALA A 351 16.06 -29.82 16.58
N VAL A 352 16.67 -30.79 15.89
CA VAL A 352 15.96 -31.95 15.30
C VAL A 352 15.47 -32.91 16.39
N THR A 353 16.27 -33.18 17.43
CA THR A 353 15.86 -34.02 18.58
C THR A 353 14.57 -33.52 19.23
N ALA A 354 14.36 -32.20 19.30
CA ALA A 354 13.12 -31.62 19.83
C ALA A 354 11.84 -31.97 19.05
N ARG A 355 11.96 -32.58 17.87
CA ARG A 355 10.83 -33.04 17.04
C ARG A 355 10.54 -34.54 17.18
N LEU A 356 11.35 -35.28 17.94
CA LEU A 356 11.10 -36.70 18.26
C LEU A 356 9.88 -36.87 19.19
N ALA A 357 9.52 -38.12 19.46
CA ALA A 357 8.59 -38.43 20.54
C ALA A 357 9.19 -38.03 21.89
N TRP A 358 8.36 -37.59 22.83
CA TRP A 358 8.82 -37.08 24.13
C TRP A 358 9.79 -38.02 24.85
N ALA A 359 9.49 -39.32 24.89
CA ALA A 359 10.35 -40.33 25.53
C ALA A 359 11.76 -40.42 24.92
N ASP A 360 11.90 -40.15 23.62
CA ASP A 360 13.19 -40.16 22.92
C ASP A 360 13.92 -38.80 23.04
N ALA A 361 13.16 -37.70 23.16
CA ALA A 361 13.68 -36.34 23.18
C ALA A 361 14.11 -35.87 24.58
N GLU A 362 13.34 -36.23 25.60
CA GLU A 362 13.47 -35.73 26.98
C GLU A 362 14.88 -35.92 27.55
N PRO A 363 15.51 -37.11 27.52
CA PRO A 363 16.79 -37.31 28.19
C PRO A 363 17.90 -36.45 27.59
N VAL A 364 17.88 -36.29 26.27
CA VAL A 364 18.89 -35.52 25.52
C VAL A 364 18.71 -34.01 25.75
N LEU A 365 17.47 -33.52 25.68
CA LEU A 365 17.18 -32.09 25.82
C LEU A 365 17.32 -31.63 27.27
N PHE A 366 16.90 -32.46 28.24
CA PHE A 366 17.06 -32.15 29.65
C PHE A 366 18.54 -32.03 30.02
N GLU A 367 19.40 -32.96 29.58
CA GLU A 367 20.86 -32.83 29.78
C GLU A 367 21.44 -31.61 29.06
N ALA A 368 20.92 -31.23 27.89
CA ALA A 368 21.37 -30.01 27.20
C ALA A 368 21.09 -28.73 28.01
N THR A 369 20.03 -28.69 28.83
CA THR A 369 19.78 -27.56 29.75
C THR A 369 20.81 -27.44 30.88
N LYS A 370 21.69 -28.42 31.05
CA LYS A 370 22.72 -28.46 32.10
C LYS A 370 24.14 -28.18 31.58
N ARG A 371 24.31 -27.86 30.30
CA ARG A 371 25.62 -27.56 29.69
C ARG A 371 26.31 -26.34 30.34
N ALA A 372 27.64 -26.29 30.19
CA ALA A 372 28.48 -25.37 30.94
C ALA A 372 28.28 -23.89 30.57
N THR A 373 28.03 -23.58 29.30
CA THR A 373 27.91 -22.19 28.85
C THR A 373 26.47 -21.67 28.93
N ALA A 374 26.30 -20.36 29.05
CA ALA A 374 24.98 -19.74 29.00
C ALA A 374 24.36 -19.83 27.59
N ASP A 375 25.15 -19.69 26.53
CA ASP A 375 24.64 -19.77 25.15
C ASP A 375 24.08 -21.15 24.79
N GLU A 376 24.75 -22.23 25.20
CA GLU A 376 24.24 -23.60 24.98
C GLU A 376 22.91 -23.82 25.73
N ARG A 377 22.79 -23.30 26.96
CA ARG A 377 21.55 -23.40 27.74
C ARG A 377 20.44 -22.54 27.14
N ARG A 378 20.77 -21.33 26.66
CA ARG A 378 19.84 -20.42 25.96
C ARG A 378 19.23 -21.08 24.73
N GLU A 379 19.99 -21.91 24.02
CA GLU A 379 19.50 -22.72 22.90
C GLU A 379 18.65 -23.93 23.38
N ALA A 380 19.09 -24.62 24.43
CA ALA A 380 18.45 -25.86 24.90
C ALA A 380 17.07 -25.66 25.54
N TYR A 381 16.87 -24.63 26.37
CA TYR A 381 15.60 -24.44 27.09
C TYR A 381 14.38 -24.30 26.17
N PRO A 382 14.40 -23.46 25.12
CA PRO A 382 13.29 -23.38 24.17
C PRO A 382 12.96 -24.72 23.49
N LEU A 383 13.99 -25.51 23.16
CA LEU A 383 13.82 -26.82 22.52
C LEU A 383 13.17 -27.83 23.47
N TYR A 384 13.62 -27.87 24.74
CA TYR A 384 13.04 -28.72 25.78
C TYR A 384 11.56 -28.38 26.06
N VAL A 385 11.24 -27.09 26.23
CA VAL A 385 9.87 -26.61 26.44
C VAL A 385 8.98 -26.90 25.23
N SER A 386 9.48 -26.66 24.02
CA SER A 386 8.71 -26.89 22.79
C SER A 386 8.46 -28.38 22.54
N ALA A 387 9.44 -29.26 22.81
CA ALA A 387 9.26 -30.71 22.70
C ALA A 387 8.19 -31.24 23.65
N ALA A 388 8.16 -30.71 24.89
CA ALA A 388 7.15 -31.04 25.87
C ALA A 388 5.75 -30.58 25.42
N ALA A 389 5.62 -29.32 24.99
CA ALA A 389 4.36 -28.78 24.48
C ALA A 389 3.86 -29.54 23.24
N ALA A 390 4.79 -30.03 22.41
CA ALA A 390 4.49 -30.80 21.21
C ALA A 390 3.95 -32.21 21.48
N SER A 391 4.04 -32.72 22.71
CA SER A 391 3.36 -33.95 23.17
C SER A 391 1.84 -33.79 23.28
N ARG A 392 1.37 -32.54 23.45
CA ARG A 392 -0.04 -32.19 23.72
C ARG A 392 -0.61 -32.88 24.96
N ASP A 393 0.24 -33.25 25.91
CA ASP A 393 -0.15 -33.86 27.18
C ASP A 393 0.12 -32.89 28.35
N PRO A 394 -0.93 -32.42 29.07
CA PRO A 394 -0.77 -31.57 30.24
C PRO A 394 0.05 -32.20 31.37
N GLU A 395 0.04 -33.53 31.55
CA GLU A 395 0.84 -34.22 32.57
C GLU A 395 2.34 -34.12 32.25
N VAL A 396 2.71 -34.40 31.00
CA VAL A 396 4.08 -34.26 30.49
C VAL A 396 4.57 -32.83 30.66
N PHE A 397 3.73 -31.85 30.29
CA PHE A 397 4.10 -30.46 30.38
C PHE A 397 4.26 -29.98 31.84
N ALA A 398 3.40 -30.45 32.75
CA ALA A 398 3.53 -30.16 34.17
C ALA A 398 4.80 -30.76 34.79
N ALA A 399 5.17 -31.99 34.43
CA ALA A 399 6.43 -32.59 34.85
C ALA A 399 7.63 -31.71 34.41
N VAL A 400 7.59 -31.19 33.19
CA VAL A 400 8.61 -30.28 32.66
C VAL A 400 8.68 -28.97 33.44
N LEU A 401 7.54 -28.34 33.75
CA LEU A 401 7.52 -27.17 34.63
C LEU A 401 8.21 -27.46 35.97
N GLY A 402 7.96 -28.64 36.54
CA GLY A 402 8.60 -29.12 37.77
C GLY A 402 10.13 -29.25 37.69
N THR A 403 10.69 -29.43 36.48
CA THR A 403 12.15 -29.49 36.27
C THR A 403 12.82 -28.12 36.11
N LEU A 404 12.05 -27.03 35.92
CA LEU A 404 12.58 -25.68 35.68
C LEU A 404 13.01 -24.95 36.96
N THR A 405 13.23 -25.65 38.06
CA THR A 405 13.62 -25.08 39.37
C THR A 405 14.96 -24.35 39.36
N ARG A 406 15.83 -24.63 38.39
CA ARG A 406 17.11 -23.92 38.18
C ARG A 406 16.95 -22.59 37.44
N LEU A 407 15.86 -22.42 36.68
CA LEU A 407 15.66 -21.27 35.80
C LEU A 407 15.77 -19.90 36.53
N PRO A 408 15.28 -19.74 37.77
CA PRO A 408 15.53 -18.51 38.56
C PRO A 408 17.00 -18.07 38.67
N ASN A 409 17.92 -19.02 38.74
CA ASN A 409 19.36 -18.77 38.92
C ASN A 409 20.14 -18.69 37.60
N GLU A 410 19.46 -18.83 36.46
CA GLU A 410 20.08 -18.68 35.14
C GLU A 410 20.32 -17.22 34.78
N GLN A 411 21.26 -16.95 33.87
CA GLN A 411 21.49 -15.59 33.35
C GLN A 411 20.29 -15.11 32.53
N ASP A 412 20.05 -13.79 32.49
CA ASP A 412 18.88 -13.23 31.81
C ASP A 412 18.67 -13.69 30.37
N PRO A 413 19.68 -13.77 29.48
CA PRO A 413 19.47 -14.25 28.11
C PRO A 413 18.89 -15.68 28.05
N VAL A 414 19.26 -16.54 29.01
CA VAL A 414 18.77 -17.91 29.13
C VAL A 414 17.34 -17.92 29.67
N ARG A 415 17.08 -17.16 30.73
CA ARG A 415 15.73 -17.01 31.31
C ARG A 415 14.73 -16.43 30.31
N ALA A 416 15.13 -15.38 29.60
CA ALA A 416 14.32 -14.73 28.59
C ALA A 416 13.91 -15.70 27.48
N ALA A 417 14.85 -16.52 26.99
CA ALA A 417 14.56 -17.53 25.97
C ALA A 417 13.60 -18.62 26.47
N ALA A 418 13.81 -19.14 27.68
CA ALA A 418 12.93 -20.15 28.29
C ALA A 418 11.51 -19.61 28.54
N LEU A 419 11.39 -18.40 29.10
CA LEU A 419 10.09 -17.74 29.34
C LEU A 419 9.40 -17.37 28.03
N GLY A 420 10.15 -16.98 27.00
CA GLY A 420 9.63 -16.76 25.66
C GLY A 420 9.02 -18.03 25.08
N ALA A 421 9.69 -19.17 25.26
CA ALA A 421 9.15 -20.47 24.85
C ALA A 421 7.88 -20.84 25.63
N LEU A 422 7.87 -20.65 26.96
CA LEU A 422 6.68 -20.88 27.80
C LEU A 422 5.50 -19.99 27.37
N ALA A 423 5.76 -18.73 27.02
CA ALA A 423 4.73 -17.80 26.55
C ALA A 423 4.14 -18.21 25.18
N ALA A 424 4.85 -18.99 24.38
CA ALA A 424 4.38 -19.53 23.11
C ALA A 424 3.58 -20.84 23.25
N VAL A 425 3.59 -21.48 24.43
CA VAL A 425 2.85 -22.74 24.68
C VAL A 425 1.34 -22.51 24.67
N PRO A 426 0.55 -23.38 24.02
CA PRO A 426 -0.91 -23.34 24.10
C PRO A 426 -1.40 -23.36 25.55
N ALA A 427 -2.13 -22.32 25.95
CA ALA A 427 -2.42 -22.07 27.36
C ALA A 427 -3.24 -23.19 28.04
N TRP A 428 -4.02 -23.97 27.29
CA TRP A 428 -4.80 -25.11 27.82
C TRP A 428 -3.93 -26.24 28.39
N LEU A 429 -2.62 -26.29 28.09
CA LEU A 429 -1.66 -27.23 28.67
C LEU A 429 -1.27 -26.90 30.11
N PHE A 430 -1.45 -25.65 30.55
CA PHE A 430 -1.21 -25.28 31.94
C PHE A 430 -2.39 -25.75 32.81
N ARG A 431 -2.09 -26.50 33.87
CA ARG A 431 -3.11 -27.00 34.80
C ARG A 431 -3.17 -26.15 36.06
N PRO A 432 -4.34 -26.08 36.73
CA PRO A 432 -4.47 -25.37 38.01
C PRO A 432 -3.49 -25.85 39.09
N ALA A 433 -3.15 -27.14 39.11
CA ALA A 433 -2.26 -27.73 40.12
C ALA A 433 -0.84 -27.13 40.12
N GLU A 434 -0.36 -26.62 38.99
CA GLU A 434 0.96 -25.99 38.86
C GLU A 434 0.90 -24.44 38.91
N ALA A 435 -0.24 -23.84 39.26
CA ALA A 435 -0.40 -22.40 39.34
C ALA A 435 0.66 -21.75 40.25
N ASP A 436 0.87 -22.27 41.45
CA ASP A 436 1.87 -21.77 42.40
C ASP A 436 3.31 -21.85 41.87
N LEU A 437 3.61 -22.92 41.12
CA LEU A 437 4.91 -23.09 40.48
C LEU A 437 5.14 -22.04 39.39
N LEU A 438 4.12 -21.74 38.59
CA LEU A 438 4.15 -20.69 37.57
C LEU A 438 4.31 -19.30 38.20
N VAL A 439 3.58 -19.03 39.28
CA VAL A 439 3.71 -17.79 40.07
C VAL A 439 5.15 -17.63 40.52
N LYS A 440 5.71 -18.65 41.16
CA LYS A 440 7.09 -18.62 41.64
C LYS A 440 8.09 -18.36 40.51
N LEU A 441 7.98 -19.10 39.41
CA LEU A 441 8.88 -18.98 38.25
C LEU A 441 8.84 -17.57 37.64
N VAL A 442 7.65 -17.00 37.51
CA VAL A 442 7.48 -15.64 36.98
C VAL A 442 7.95 -14.58 37.97
N VAL A 443 7.66 -14.73 39.27
CA VAL A 443 8.09 -13.81 40.33
C VAL A 443 9.62 -13.78 40.42
N ASP A 444 10.25 -14.94 40.47
CA ASP A 444 11.70 -15.06 40.56
C ASP A 444 12.40 -14.43 39.34
N ALA A 445 11.87 -14.66 38.13
CA ALA A 445 12.42 -14.06 36.92
C ALA A 445 12.23 -12.53 36.87
N ALA A 446 11.08 -12.02 37.30
CA ALA A 446 10.79 -10.59 37.32
C ALA A 446 11.62 -9.84 38.38
N GLN A 447 11.97 -10.50 39.49
CA GLN A 447 12.73 -9.93 40.60
C GLN A 447 14.25 -10.14 40.49
N ALA A 448 14.71 -10.90 39.49
CA ALA A 448 16.13 -11.10 39.24
C ALA A 448 16.86 -9.76 38.98
N ARG A 449 18.08 -9.61 39.53
CA ARG A 449 18.87 -8.37 39.44
C ARG A 449 19.18 -7.95 38.00
N ASP A 450 19.34 -8.93 37.11
CA ASP A 450 19.67 -8.77 35.69
C ASP A 450 18.43 -8.86 34.76
N CYS A 451 17.21 -8.78 35.31
CA CYS A 451 15.96 -8.85 34.54
C CYS A 451 15.92 -7.82 33.39
N SER A 452 15.85 -8.30 32.14
CA SER A 452 15.75 -7.45 30.96
C SER A 452 14.30 -7.16 30.55
N TRP A 453 14.16 -6.21 29.63
CA TRP A 453 12.88 -5.93 28.96
C TRP A 453 12.31 -7.16 28.23
N THR A 454 13.17 -8.02 27.67
CA THR A 454 12.74 -9.24 26.96
C THR A 454 12.09 -10.23 27.94
N THR A 455 12.70 -10.43 29.12
CA THR A 455 12.13 -11.24 30.21
C THR A 455 10.78 -10.68 30.65
N GLN A 456 10.67 -9.36 30.83
CA GLN A 456 9.40 -8.70 31.19
C GLN A 456 8.32 -8.89 30.11
N HIS A 457 8.68 -8.78 28.83
CA HIS A 457 7.74 -8.99 27.73
C HIS A 457 7.23 -10.43 27.66
N ALA A 458 8.12 -11.42 27.85
CA ALA A 458 7.75 -12.83 27.88
C ALA A 458 6.80 -13.14 29.06
N VAL A 459 7.12 -12.64 30.25
CA VAL A 459 6.26 -12.75 31.44
C VAL A 459 4.88 -12.14 31.19
N SER A 460 4.82 -10.93 30.63
CA SER A 460 3.54 -10.28 30.32
C SER A 460 2.71 -11.08 29.32
N THR A 461 3.35 -11.72 28.33
CA THR A 461 2.68 -12.52 27.30
C THR A 461 2.14 -13.84 27.86
N LEU A 462 2.92 -14.50 28.73
CA LEU A 462 2.49 -15.70 29.44
C LEU A 462 1.33 -15.38 30.39
N ALA A 463 1.45 -14.34 31.21
CA ALA A 463 0.42 -13.90 32.15
C ALA A 463 -0.92 -13.59 31.45
N ALA A 464 -0.88 -12.85 30.33
CA ALA A 464 -2.08 -12.57 29.54
C ALA A 464 -2.70 -13.86 28.97
N SER A 465 -1.88 -14.84 28.58
CA SER A 465 -2.34 -16.13 28.07
C SER A 465 -3.00 -17.00 29.15
N LEU A 466 -2.46 -17.01 30.37
CA LEU A 466 -3.02 -17.72 31.52
C LEU A 466 -4.34 -17.09 31.98
N ILE A 467 -4.43 -15.76 32.09
CA ILE A 467 -5.68 -15.06 32.42
C ILE A 467 -6.78 -15.40 31.41
N ARG A 468 -6.43 -15.39 30.12
CA ARG A 468 -7.37 -15.73 29.06
C ARG A 468 -7.87 -17.17 29.18
N GLU A 469 -6.96 -18.14 29.33
CA GLU A 469 -7.33 -19.56 29.46
C GLU A 469 -8.13 -19.82 30.74
N GLY A 470 -7.67 -19.31 31.87
CA GLY A 470 -8.35 -19.46 33.16
C GLY A 470 -9.78 -18.91 33.12
N ALA A 471 -9.98 -17.76 32.46
CA ALA A 471 -11.31 -17.18 32.29
C ALA A 471 -12.20 -17.97 31.32
N VAL A 472 -11.67 -18.46 30.20
CA VAL A 472 -12.43 -19.25 29.21
C VAL A 472 -12.80 -20.62 29.77
N SER A 473 -11.87 -21.26 30.48
CA SER A 473 -11.99 -22.63 30.97
C SER A 473 -12.48 -22.74 32.43
N ARG A 474 -12.83 -21.60 33.06
CA ARG A 474 -13.32 -21.50 34.45
C ARG A 474 -12.35 -22.10 35.49
N ARG A 475 -11.06 -21.77 35.35
CA ARG A 475 -9.96 -22.19 36.24
C ARG A 475 -9.39 -20.95 36.93
N PRO A 476 -9.93 -20.53 38.09
CA PRO A 476 -9.53 -19.28 38.75
C PRO A 476 -8.05 -19.26 39.13
N GLU A 477 -7.45 -20.41 39.42
CA GLU A 477 -6.04 -20.54 39.81
C GLU A 477 -5.09 -20.08 38.71
N LEU A 478 -5.46 -20.26 37.43
CA LEU A 478 -4.68 -19.77 36.29
C LEU A 478 -4.83 -18.25 36.10
N VAL A 479 -6.00 -17.70 36.44
CA VAL A 479 -6.22 -16.26 36.47
C VAL A 479 -5.36 -15.63 37.55
N ASP A 480 -5.39 -16.20 38.76
CA ASP A 480 -4.59 -15.77 39.91
C ASP A 480 -3.09 -15.86 39.60
N ALA A 481 -2.64 -16.94 38.95
CA ALA A 481 -1.25 -17.09 38.53
C ALA A 481 -0.81 -16.02 37.53
N GLY A 482 -1.65 -15.75 36.52
CA GLY A 482 -1.39 -14.68 35.56
C GLY A 482 -1.38 -13.29 36.20
N LEU A 483 -2.27 -13.02 37.16
CA LEU A 483 -2.30 -11.76 37.89
C LEU A 483 -1.08 -11.58 38.78
N ALA A 484 -0.69 -12.60 39.54
CA ALA A 484 0.53 -12.58 40.34
C ALA A 484 1.77 -12.31 39.46
N GLY A 485 1.80 -12.85 38.24
CA GLY A 485 2.83 -12.56 37.25
C GLY A 485 2.84 -11.11 36.76
N LEU A 486 1.68 -10.48 36.60
CA LEU A 486 1.59 -9.04 36.32
C LEU A 486 1.99 -8.19 37.53
N GLU A 487 1.65 -8.62 38.74
CA GLU A 487 1.95 -7.92 39.99
C GLU A 487 3.44 -7.94 40.35
N SER A 488 4.14 -9.04 40.05
CA SER A 488 5.59 -9.15 40.29
C SER A 488 6.39 -8.14 39.47
N MET A 489 5.87 -7.71 38.32
CA MET A 489 6.44 -6.65 37.48
C MET A 489 6.10 -5.23 37.99
N GLY A 490 5.27 -5.11 39.03
CA GLY A 490 4.66 -3.89 39.56
C GLY A 490 5.58 -2.85 40.20
N ARG A 491 6.91 -2.98 40.06
CA ARG A 491 7.87 -1.88 40.33
C ARG A 491 8.53 -1.32 39.06
N HIS A 492 8.39 -1.98 37.90
CA HIS A 492 9.14 -1.62 36.69
C HIS A 492 8.30 -1.46 35.41
N LEU A 493 7.05 -1.97 35.36
CA LEU A 493 6.16 -1.74 34.22
C LEU A 493 5.03 -0.76 34.58
N SER A 494 5.01 0.39 33.91
CA SER A 494 3.92 1.37 34.02
C SER A 494 2.70 1.01 33.15
N TRP A 495 2.70 -0.14 32.46
CA TRP A 495 1.59 -0.59 31.61
C TRP A 495 1.37 -2.12 31.69
N ILE A 496 0.15 -2.51 32.03
CA ILE A 496 -0.37 -3.88 31.83
C ILE A 496 -1.07 -3.89 30.47
N THR A 497 -0.70 -4.80 29.58
CA THR A 497 -1.27 -4.87 28.23
C THR A 497 -2.25 -6.04 28.13
N LEU A 498 -3.55 -5.73 28.03
CA LEU A 498 -4.64 -6.69 27.81
C LEU A 498 -5.30 -6.44 26.44
N ASP A 499 -4.50 -6.17 25.41
CA ASP A 499 -5.02 -5.73 24.11
C ASP A 499 -5.80 -6.82 23.37
N ARG A 500 -6.85 -6.39 22.66
CA ARG A 500 -7.71 -7.21 21.79
C ARG A 500 -8.38 -8.41 22.47
N LEU A 501 -8.64 -8.33 23.78
CA LEU A 501 -9.50 -9.29 24.47
C LEU A 501 -10.88 -9.42 23.81
N ASP A 502 -11.37 -8.35 23.15
CA ASP A 502 -12.61 -8.36 22.38
C ASP A 502 -12.61 -9.28 21.16
N GLU A 503 -11.45 -9.74 20.70
CA GLU A 503 -11.33 -10.69 19.61
C GLU A 503 -10.92 -12.08 20.09
N SER A 504 -10.16 -12.16 21.18
CA SER A 504 -9.67 -13.43 21.72
C SER A 504 -10.64 -14.11 22.70
N LEU A 505 -11.61 -13.39 23.27
CA LEU A 505 -12.61 -13.98 24.17
C LEU A 505 -13.91 -14.35 23.42
N PRO A 506 -14.52 -15.52 23.72
CA PRO A 506 -15.90 -15.79 23.36
C PRO A 506 -16.83 -14.69 23.87
N ARG A 507 -17.92 -14.41 23.15
CA ARG A 507 -18.91 -13.41 23.62
C ARG A 507 -19.52 -13.86 24.95
N GLY A 508 -19.53 -12.97 25.94
CA GLY A 508 -20.04 -13.24 27.29
C GLY A 508 -18.95 -13.60 28.31
N ALA A 509 -17.76 -14.05 27.87
CA ALA A 509 -16.65 -14.38 28.78
C ALA A 509 -16.06 -13.13 29.46
N GLU A 510 -16.29 -11.93 28.90
CA GLU A 510 -15.91 -10.66 29.52
C GLU A 510 -16.50 -10.44 30.93
N HIS A 511 -17.67 -11.00 31.21
CA HIS A 511 -18.28 -10.96 32.55
C HIS A 511 -17.49 -11.80 33.55
N LEU A 512 -17.04 -12.98 33.15
CA LEU A 512 -16.25 -13.89 34.00
C LEU A 512 -14.88 -13.28 34.32
N VAL A 513 -14.23 -12.67 33.33
CA VAL A 513 -12.96 -11.94 33.54
C VAL A 513 -13.17 -10.79 34.53
N PHE A 514 -14.25 -10.03 34.37
CA PHE A 514 -14.56 -8.94 35.30
C PHE A 514 -14.82 -9.46 36.71
N ASP A 515 -15.60 -10.54 36.85
CA ASP A 515 -15.97 -11.12 38.13
C ASP A 515 -14.76 -11.67 38.89
N ALA A 516 -13.84 -12.35 38.19
CA ALA A 516 -12.58 -12.83 38.76
C ALA A 516 -11.68 -11.69 39.25
N LEU A 517 -11.73 -10.53 38.59
CA LEU A 517 -10.92 -9.36 38.93
C LEU A 517 -11.62 -8.38 39.89
N ARG A 518 -12.88 -8.64 40.26
CA ARG A 518 -13.72 -7.69 40.99
C ARG A 518 -13.11 -7.27 42.32
N ASP A 519 -12.67 -8.23 43.12
CA ASP A 519 -12.08 -7.96 44.44
C ASP A 519 -10.76 -7.22 44.30
N ARG A 520 -9.97 -7.55 43.27
CA ARG A 520 -8.75 -6.82 42.95
C ARG A 520 -9.04 -5.37 42.56
N PHE A 521 -10.05 -5.13 41.72
CA PHE A 521 -10.45 -3.77 41.37
C PHE A 521 -10.89 -2.98 42.59
N ALA A 522 -11.63 -3.60 43.52
CA ALA A 522 -12.01 -2.95 44.77
C ALA A 522 -10.79 -2.57 45.63
N VAL A 523 -9.82 -3.49 45.79
CA VAL A 523 -8.58 -3.25 46.54
C VAL A 523 -7.71 -2.19 45.88
N ASP A 524 -7.53 -2.25 44.57
CA ASP A 524 -6.74 -1.28 43.82
C ASP A 524 -7.40 0.10 43.82
N ALA A 525 -8.72 0.18 43.60
CA ALA A 525 -9.47 1.42 43.66
C ALA A 525 -9.42 2.06 45.06
N ALA A 526 -9.50 1.27 46.14
CA ALA A 526 -9.32 1.75 47.52
C ALA A 526 -7.92 2.35 47.76
N ARG A 527 -6.90 1.84 47.06
CA ARG A 527 -5.53 2.38 47.07
C ARG A 527 -5.29 3.46 46.00
N GLY A 528 -6.31 3.85 45.25
CA GLY A 528 -6.24 4.84 44.17
C GLY A 528 -5.51 4.37 42.91
N ARG A 529 -5.33 3.06 42.71
CA ARG A 529 -4.68 2.45 41.55
C ARG A 529 -5.75 1.94 40.58
N TYR A 530 -5.55 2.17 39.28
CA TYR A 530 -6.55 1.80 38.26
C TYR A 530 -5.93 1.18 37.00
N ALA A 531 -4.64 0.83 37.02
CA ALA A 531 -3.93 0.34 35.84
C ALA A 531 -4.59 -0.92 35.22
N VAL A 532 -4.95 -1.91 36.05
CA VAL A 532 -5.59 -3.16 35.61
C VAL A 532 -6.99 -2.89 35.03
N LEU A 533 -7.78 -2.03 35.69
CA LEU A 533 -9.11 -1.63 35.24
C LEU A 533 -9.06 -0.98 33.84
N LEU A 534 -8.16 -0.02 33.65
CA LEU A 534 -8.01 0.71 32.39
C LEU A 534 -7.50 -0.19 31.27
N ALA A 535 -6.60 -1.13 31.58
CA ALA A 535 -6.12 -2.13 30.63
C ALA A 535 -7.27 -3.05 30.17
N LEU A 536 -8.08 -3.56 31.09
CA LEU A 536 -9.23 -4.41 30.77
C LEU A 536 -10.25 -3.67 29.89
N ALA A 537 -10.64 -2.46 30.28
CA ALA A 537 -11.60 -1.65 29.52
C ALA A 537 -11.09 -1.31 28.10
N SER A 538 -9.80 -1.02 27.95
CA SER A 538 -9.16 -0.83 26.65
C SER A 538 -9.18 -2.11 25.80
N GLY A 539 -8.86 -3.25 26.42
CA GLY A 539 -8.80 -4.57 25.79
C GLY A 539 -10.14 -5.09 25.28
N LEU A 540 -11.21 -4.88 26.05
CA LEU A 540 -12.58 -5.32 25.73
C LEU A 540 -13.29 -4.42 24.71
N ARG A 541 -12.76 -3.23 24.42
CA ARG A 541 -13.28 -2.27 23.42
C ARG A 541 -14.80 -2.08 23.53
N ARG A 542 -15.56 -2.40 22.47
CA ARG A 542 -17.03 -2.22 22.45
C ARG A 542 -17.76 -3.12 23.44
N ARG A 543 -17.19 -4.26 23.82
CA ARG A 543 -17.81 -5.20 24.78
C ARG A 543 -17.85 -4.60 26.20
N ALA A 544 -16.85 -3.79 26.56
CA ALA A 544 -16.82 -3.08 27.85
C ALA A 544 -18.00 -2.12 28.07
N TRP A 545 -18.64 -1.65 27.00
CA TRP A 545 -19.73 -0.66 27.07
C TRP A 545 -20.97 -1.20 27.79
N HIS A 546 -21.17 -2.52 27.77
CA HIS A 546 -22.34 -3.19 28.35
C HIS A 546 -22.08 -3.78 29.74
N LEU A 547 -20.85 -3.69 30.25
CA LEU A 547 -20.50 -4.11 31.61
C LEU A 547 -20.74 -2.97 32.60
N ALA A 548 -21.95 -2.87 33.15
CA ALA A 548 -22.31 -1.78 34.07
C ALA A 548 -21.33 -1.65 35.27
N PRO A 549 -20.94 -2.73 35.98
CA PRO A 549 -19.97 -2.60 37.08
C PRO A 549 -18.59 -2.07 36.65
N LEU A 550 -18.13 -2.40 35.44
CA LEU A 550 -16.90 -1.85 34.87
C LEU A 550 -17.06 -0.35 34.58
N GLN A 551 -18.23 0.07 34.09
CA GLN A 551 -18.53 1.49 33.83
C GLN A 551 -18.60 2.31 35.13
N ASP A 552 -19.06 1.72 36.23
CA ASP A 552 -19.11 2.37 37.55
C ASP A 552 -17.69 2.56 38.12
N LEU A 553 -16.83 1.55 38.01
CA LEU A 553 -15.42 1.66 38.38
C LEU A 553 -14.66 2.67 37.50
N LEU A 554 -14.98 2.75 36.21
CA LEU A 554 -14.42 3.79 35.33
C LEU A 554 -14.90 5.19 35.74
N ASP A 555 -16.15 5.36 36.19
CA ASP A 555 -16.64 6.64 36.74
C ASP A 555 -15.87 7.00 38.02
N GLN A 556 -15.67 6.04 38.92
CA GLN A 556 -14.85 6.21 40.13
C GLN A 556 -13.40 6.61 39.79
N ALA A 557 -12.80 5.98 38.79
CA ALA A 557 -11.43 6.25 38.35
C ALA A 557 -11.21 7.68 37.85
N ARG A 558 -12.26 8.40 37.44
CA ARG A 558 -12.17 9.82 37.05
C ARG A 558 -11.83 10.74 38.23
N SER A 559 -11.97 10.25 39.46
CA SER A 559 -11.61 10.97 40.69
C SER A 559 -10.28 10.50 41.30
N ALA A 560 -9.50 9.65 40.60
CA ALA A 560 -8.19 9.16 41.06
C ALA A 560 -7.20 10.31 41.32
N LYS A 561 -6.18 10.15 42.16
CA LYS A 561 -5.17 11.20 42.42
C LYS A 561 -4.22 11.47 41.25
N ASP A 562 -3.99 10.49 40.38
CA ASP A 562 -3.11 10.59 39.22
C ASP A 562 -3.84 11.13 37.98
N ASP A 563 -3.32 12.21 37.39
CA ASP A 563 -3.87 12.86 36.20
C ASP A 563 -3.87 11.98 34.95
N ALA A 564 -2.86 11.11 34.78
CA ALA A 564 -2.79 10.20 33.65
C ALA A 564 -3.92 9.16 33.70
N VAL A 565 -4.20 8.64 34.91
CA VAL A 565 -5.32 7.73 35.16
C VAL A 565 -6.66 8.40 34.83
N VAL A 566 -6.86 9.63 35.30
CA VAL A 566 -8.13 10.35 35.05
C VAL A 566 -8.33 10.62 33.56
N ARG A 567 -7.31 11.07 32.82
CA ARG A 567 -7.42 11.28 31.36
C ARG A 567 -7.84 9.99 30.65
N ARG A 568 -7.20 8.87 30.97
CA ARG A 568 -7.51 7.58 30.37
C ARG A 568 -8.89 7.06 30.75
N ALA A 569 -9.30 7.23 32.01
CA ALA A 569 -10.62 6.85 32.50
C ALA A 569 -11.72 7.65 31.77
N VAL A 570 -11.56 8.97 31.66
CA VAL A 570 -12.49 9.84 30.91
C VAL A 570 -12.60 9.40 29.45
N ASP A 571 -11.47 9.17 28.76
CA ASP A 571 -11.48 8.74 27.36
C ASP A 571 -12.25 7.43 27.15
N LEU A 572 -12.04 6.43 28.02
CA LEU A 572 -12.73 5.13 27.96
C LEU A 572 -14.21 5.24 28.33
N TRP A 573 -14.53 6.00 29.38
CA TRP A 573 -15.89 6.17 29.89
C TRP A 573 -16.80 6.94 28.93
N LEU A 574 -16.23 7.80 28.08
CA LEU A 574 -16.96 8.54 27.04
C LEU A 574 -17.15 7.76 25.73
N GLN A 575 -16.57 6.56 25.58
CA GLN A 575 -16.71 5.77 24.35
C GLN A 575 -18.13 5.30 24.03
N PRO A 576 -18.96 4.82 24.98
CA PRO A 576 -20.32 4.35 24.70
C PRO A 576 -21.20 5.46 24.09
N PRO A 577 -21.67 5.34 22.83
CA PRO A 577 -22.37 6.45 22.16
C PRO A 577 -23.70 6.86 22.80
N ALA A 578 -24.41 5.92 23.46
CA ALA A 578 -25.74 6.14 24.00
C ALA A 578 -25.75 7.08 25.22
N THR A 579 -24.76 6.98 26.09
CA THR A 579 -24.64 7.77 27.34
C THR A 579 -23.61 8.88 27.24
N ARG A 580 -22.88 8.98 26.12
CA ARG A 580 -21.79 9.95 25.93
C ARG A 580 -22.21 11.38 26.20
N ASP A 581 -23.38 11.79 25.71
CA ASP A 581 -23.82 13.19 25.78
C ASP A 581 -24.09 13.62 27.24
N GLU A 582 -24.70 12.76 28.05
CA GLU A 582 -24.92 12.99 29.49
C GLU A 582 -23.61 12.91 30.28
N ARG A 583 -22.75 11.94 29.96
CA ARG A 583 -21.47 11.73 30.64
C ARG A 583 -20.50 12.89 30.41
N VAL A 584 -20.44 13.44 29.20
CA VAL A 584 -19.60 14.62 28.88
C VAL A 584 -19.99 15.82 29.71
N GLU A 585 -21.30 16.08 29.87
CA GLU A 585 -21.79 17.15 30.74
C GLU A 585 -21.40 16.91 32.20
N ARG A 586 -21.54 15.66 32.69
CA ARG A 586 -21.12 15.30 34.05
C ARG A 586 -19.62 15.51 34.27
N VAL A 587 -18.77 15.11 33.30
CA VAL A 587 -17.32 15.31 33.34
C VAL A 587 -17.00 16.80 33.41
N PHE A 588 -17.58 17.57 32.48
CA PHE A 588 -17.25 18.98 32.33
C PHE A 588 -17.75 19.86 33.49
N ARG A 589 -18.95 19.59 34.01
CA ARG A 589 -19.47 20.31 35.18
C ARG A 589 -18.74 19.96 36.48
N GLY A 590 -18.26 18.72 36.61
CA GLY A 590 -17.47 18.30 37.77
C GLY A 590 -16.11 18.99 37.83
N ASP A 591 -15.44 19.13 36.68
CA ASP A 591 -14.20 19.91 36.55
C ASP A 591 -14.08 20.50 35.14
N ARG A 592 -14.16 21.83 35.04
CA ARG A 592 -14.14 22.54 33.75
C ARG A 592 -12.81 22.43 33.01
N SER A 593 -11.71 22.15 33.71
CA SER A 593 -10.39 21.97 33.10
C SER A 593 -10.29 20.68 32.28
N THR A 594 -11.24 19.75 32.44
CA THR A 594 -11.35 18.53 31.63
C THR A 594 -11.58 18.82 30.14
N ILE A 595 -11.95 20.05 29.77
CA ILE A 595 -11.99 20.50 28.37
C ILE A 595 -10.63 20.35 27.65
N THR A 596 -9.52 20.27 28.39
CA THR A 596 -8.18 19.97 27.86
C THR A 596 -8.03 18.52 27.37
N ILE A 597 -8.95 17.62 27.74
CA ILE A 597 -8.97 16.22 27.32
C ILE A 597 -9.63 16.13 25.93
N PRO A 598 -8.95 15.56 24.91
CA PRO A 598 -9.45 15.55 23.53
C PRO A 598 -10.84 14.94 23.35
N SER A 599 -11.22 13.92 24.13
CA SER A 599 -12.55 13.30 24.04
C SER A 599 -13.67 14.25 24.52
N VAL A 600 -13.43 14.97 25.61
CA VAL A 600 -14.35 16.00 26.15
C VAL A 600 -14.46 17.17 25.18
N LEU A 601 -13.30 17.70 24.73
CA LEU A 601 -13.21 18.77 23.73
C LEU A 601 -14.03 18.44 22.48
N ASN A 602 -13.81 17.26 21.89
CA ASN A 602 -14.51 16.83 20.69
C ASN A 602 -16.01 16.65 20.94
N ALA A 603 -16.41 16.09 22.08
CA ALA A 603 -17.82 15.89 22.38
C ALA A 603 -18.59 17.21 22.57
N ILE A 604 -18.01 18.18 23.29
CA ILE A 604 -18.59 19.52 23.43
C ILE A 604 -18.64 20.24 22.08
N GLY A 605 -17.52 20.22 21.34
CA GLY A 605 -17.44 20.89 20.04
C GLY A 605 -18.44 20.34 19.01
N PHE A 606 -18.64 19.01 18.94
CA PHE A 606 -19.43 18.38 17.88
C PHE A 606 -20.86 17.97 18.28
N ARG A 607 -21.15 17.80 19.58
CA ARG A 607 -22.42 17.22 20.06
C ARG A 607 -23.11 18.12 21.09
N ARG A 608 -22.47 18.33 22.24
CA ARG A 608 -22.97 19.15 23.36
C ARG A 608 -22.63 20.63 23.17
N THR A 609 -23.08 21.18 22.04
CA THR A 609 -22.83 22.59 21.67
C THR A 609 -23.53 23.58 22.61
N ASP A 610 -24.51 23.12 23.38
CA ASP A 610 -25.15 23.87 24.47
C ASP A 610 -24.14 24.24 25.58
N LEU A 611 -23.13 23.40 25.84
CA LEU A 611 -22.11 23.66 26.85
C LEU A 611 -21.02 24.64 26.39
N LEU A 612 -21.00 25.06 25.13
CA LEU A 612 -19.99 26.00 24.61
C LEU A 612 -20.06 27.36 25.31
N ASP A 613 -21.23 27.77 25.76
CA ASP A 613 -21.43 29.05 26.48
C ASP A 613 -20.77 29.03 27.87
N ASP A 614 -20.58 27.82 28.41
CA ASP A 614 -19.80 27.56 29.62
C ASP A 614 -18.31 27.31 29.31
N VAL A 615 -17.89 27.30 28.05
CA VAL A 615 -16.48 27.10 27.68
C VAL A 615 -15.85 28.41 27.22
N ILE A 616 -16.51 29.10 26.29
CA ILE A 616 -15.96 30.26 25.60
C ILE A 616 -16.06 31.50 26.51
N GLY A 617 -14.93 32.17 26.72
CA GLY A 617 -14.86 33.39 27.55
C GLY A 617 -15.12 33.16 29.03
N LYS A 618 -15.07 31.92 29.51
CA LYS A 618 -15.24 31.57 30.92
C LYS A 618 -13.94 31.02 31.52
N PRO A 619 -13.71 31.18 32.83
CA PRO A 619 -12.57 30.55 33.49
C PRO A 619 -12.67 29.01 33.47
N LEU A 620 -11.69 28.34 32.84
CA LEU A 620 -11.61 26.88 32.66
C LEU A 620 -10.66 26.19 33.66
N HIS A 621 -10.35 26.85 34.77
CA HIS A 621 -9.41 26.33 35.75
C HIS A 621 -9.99 25.16 36.55
N GLY A 622 -9.11 24.32 37.07
CA GLY A 622 -9.43 23.11 37.79
C GLY A 622 -8.18 22.25 37.91
N ARG A 623 -8.33 20.93 37.89
CA ARG A 623 -7.23 20.00 38.06
C ARG A 623 -6.18 20.08 36.95
N PHE A 624 -6.61 20.14 35.69
CA PHE A 624 -5.73 20.09 34.51
C PHE A 624 -5.28 21.47 34.04
N LEU A 625 -5.83 22.54 34.61
CA LEU A 625 -5.53 23.91 34.22
C LEU A 625 -5.50 24.81 35.46
N ARG A 626 -4.34 25.39 35.74
CA ARG A 626 -4.15 26.24 36.92
C ARG A 626 -4.99 27.53 36.85
N ARG A 627 -5.40 28.03 38.01
CA ARG A 627 -6.11 29.32 38.13
C ARG A 627 -5.23 30.46 37.59
N GLY A 628 -5.83 31.38 36.84
CA GLY A 628 -5.14 32.51 36.22
C GLY A 628 -4.52 32.22 34.85
N VAL A 629 -4.43 30.96 34.42
CA VAL A 629 -3.99 30.63 33.06
C VAL A 629 -5.14 30.87 32.08
N ARG A 630 -4.95 31.78 31.13
CA ARG A 630 -5.88 31.96 30.01
C ARG A 630 -5.67 30.81 29.02
N TYR A 631 -6.68 29.96 28.88
CA TYR A 631 -6.67 28.83 27.95
C TYR A 631 -7.84 28.96 26.99
N VAL A 632 -7.56 28.98 25.69
CA VAL A 632 -8.57 28.93 24.63
C VAL A 632 -8.52 27.53 24.00
N PRO A 633 -9.57 26.70 24.16
CA PRO A 633 -9.54 25.33 23.67
C PRO A 633 -9.39 25.26 22.14
N PRO A 634 -8.56 24.36 21.59
CA PRO A 634 -8.28 24.28 20.15
C PRO A 634 -9.37 23.50 19.39
N PHE A 635 -10.47 24.16 19.06
CA PHE A 635 -11.56 23.55 18.31
C PHE A 635 -11.28 23.49 16.81
N HIS A 636 -11.59 22.35 16.18
CA HIS A 636 -11.36 22.15 14.74
C HIS A 636 -12.54 21.42 14.08
N GLY A 637 -13.00 21.92 12.93
CA GLY A 637 -14.00 21.26 12.07
C GLY A 637 -15.43 21.21 12.60
N CYS A 638 -15.68 21.69 13.83
CA CYS A 638 -16.98 21.64 14.48
C CYS A 638 -17.85 22.89 14.27
N PHE A 639 -17.28 24.01 13.85
CA PHE A 639 -17.97 25.30 13.67
C PHE A 639 -19.25 25.26 12.82
N PRO A 640 -19.38 24.42 11.77
CA PRO A 640 -20.65 24.31 11.05
C PRO A 640 -21.84 23.88 11.91
N ARG A 641 -21.57 23.30 13.08
CA ARG A 641 -22.56 22.87 14.07
C ARG A 641 -22.82 23.90 15.16
N TRP A 642 -22.06 24.99 15.24
CA TRP A 642 -22.19 25.99 16.30
C TRP A 642 -23.25 27.03 15.94
N GLN A 643 -23.59 27.88 16.90
CA GLN A 643 -24.41 29.06 16.64
C GLN A 643 -23.54 30.25 16.25
N ALA A 644 -24.09 31.18 15.48
CA ALA A 644 -23.36 32.38 15.04
C ALA A 644 -22.75 33.15 16.22
N ARG A 645 -23.51 33.34 17.32
CA ARG A 645 -23.01 33.99 18.55
C ARG A 645 -21.85 33.23 19.21
N GLN A 646 -21.87 31.90 19.19
CA GLN A 646 -20.82 31.06 19.78
C GLN A 646 -19.54 31.12 18.93
N THR A 647 -19.69 31.06 17.61
CA THR A 647 -18.60 31.24 16.66
C THR A 647 -17.96 32.62 16.81
N ALA A 648 -18.77 33.68 16.91
CA ALA A 648 -18.27 35.05 17.10
C ALA A 648 -17.54 35.23 18.45
N ALA A 649 -18.09 34.68 19.54
CA ALA A 649 -17.44 34.73 20.85
C ALA A 649 -16.08 34.00 20.85
N TYR A 650 -15.98 32.84 20.19
CA TYR A 650 -14.72 32.11 20.07
C TYR A 650 -13.70 32.83 19.18
N ALA A 651 -14.17 33.44 18.08
CA ALA A 651 -13.32 34.28 17.24
C ALA A 651 -12.75 35.47 18.02
N ALA A 652 -13.57 36.14 18.85
CA ALA A 652 -13.12 37.24 19.69
C ALA A 652 -12.04 36.82 20.70
N GLU A 653 -12.15 35.64 21.30
CA GLU A 653 -11.11 35.09 22.19
C GLU A 653 -9.79 34.82 21.45
N LEU A 654 -9.85 34.23 20.25
CA LEU A 654 -8.67 33.99 19.43
C LEU A 654 -8.02 35.28 18.96
N ASP A 655 -8.81 36.27 18.54
CA ASP A 655 -8.30 37.57 18.10
C ASP A 655 -7.66 38.35 19.25
N ALA A 656 -8.25 38.27 20.45
CA ALA A 656 -7.65 38.86 21.65
C ALA A 656 -6.28 38.23 22.00
N ILE A 657 -6.05 36.95 21.70
CA ILE A 657 -4.72 36.32 21.82
C ILE A 657 -3.80 36.80 20.69
N ALA A 658 -4.28 36.79 19.45
CA ALA A 658 -3.50 37.19 18.28
C ALA A 658 -3.00 38.65 18.37
N SER A 659 -3.83 39.55 18.90
CA SER A 659 -3.53 40.99 19.05
C SER A 659 -2.70 41.34 20.30
N ALA A 660 -2.57 40.41 21.27
CA ALA A 660 -1.88 40.69 22.53
C ALA A 660 -0.35 40.62 22.38
N ARG A 661 0.31 41.79 22.32
CA ARG A 661 1.79 41.88 22.18
C ARG A 661 2.61 41.25 23.31
N ARG A 662 2.00 41.03 24.47
CA ARG A 662 2.65 40.36 25.62
C ARG A 662 2.62 38.83 25.51
N VAL A 663 1.83 38.27 24.59
CA VAL A 663 1.74 36.83 24.33
C VAL A 663 2.89 36.41 23.42
N PRO A 664 3.55 35.25 23.67
CA PRO A 664 4.59 34.73 22.79
C PRO A 664 4.17 34.65 21.32
N VAL A 665 5.07 35.01 20.41
CA VAL A 665 4.79 35.09 18.96
C VAL A 665 4.20 33.79 18.40
N HIS A 666 4.69 32.63 18.86
CA HIS A 666 4.20 31.33 18.40
C HIS A 666 2.74 31.04 18.80
N GLU A 667 2.29 31.51 19.97
CA GLU A 667 0.89 31.41 20.43
C GLU A 667 -0.01 32.35 19.63
N ARG A 668 0.44 33.59 19.40
CA ARG A 668 -0.25 34.56 18.53
C ARG A 668 -0.45 33.99 17.12
N ALA A 669 0.62 33.45 16.52
CA ALA A 669 0.57 32.81 15.21
C ALA A 669 -0.36 31.58 15.18
N THR A 670 -0.44 30.82 16.28
CA THR A 670 -1.38 29.68 16.41
C THR A 670 -2.83 30.17 16.49
N ALA A 671 -3.10 31.24 17.22
CA ALA A 671 -4.42 31.85 17.28
C ALA A 671 -4.89 32.34 15.90
N VAL A 672 -4.00 33.00 15.13
CA VAL A 672 -4.28 33.41 13.74
C VAL A 672 -4.56 32.22 12.82
N ARG A 673 -3.79 31.13 12.91
CA ARG A 673 -4.07 29.90 12.15
C ARG A 673 -5.43 29.30 12.48
N SER A 674 -5.83 29.35 13.75
CA SER A 674 -7.13 28.90 14.20
C SER A 674 -8.26 29.81 13.71
N LEU A 675 -8.07 31.13 13.73
CA LEU A 675 -9.04 32.11 13.19
C LEU A 675 -9.41 31.78 11.76
N GLY A 676 -8.43 31.46 10.90
CA GLY A 676 -8.69 31.08 9.51
C GLY A 676 -9.59 29.86 9.34
N ARG A 677 -9.87 29.06 10.38
CA ARG A 677 -10.80 27.92 10.33
C ARG A 677 -12.19 28.24 10.86
N VAL A 678 -12.33 29.37 11.54
CA VAL A 678 -13.58 29.84 12.14
C VAL A 678 -14.36 30.62 11.07
N PRO A 679 -15.64 30.31 10.80
CA PRO A 679 -16.45 31.05 9.84
C PRO A 679 -16.62 32.53 10.21
N GLY A 680 -16.65 33.43 9.23
CA GLY A 680 -16.88 34.87 9.43
C GLY A 680 -15.71 35.67 10.00
N THR A 681 -14.48 35.13 9.97
CA THR A 681 -13.29 35.78 10.58
C THR A 681 -12.30 36.35 9.56
N VAL A 682 -12.64 36.36 8.27
CA VAL A 682 -11.72 36.77 7.20
C VAL A 682 -11.09 38.15 7.47
N ASP A 683 -11.88 39.13 7.90
CA ASP A 683 -11.39 40.48 8.17
C ASP A 683 -10.50 40.54 9.43
N LEU A 684 -10.76 39.68 10.42
CA LEU A 684 -9.86 39.52 11.57
C LEU A 684 -8.51 38.96 11.11
N VAL A 685 -8.51 37.94 10.24
CA VAL A 685 -7.28 37.37 9.70
C VAL A 685 -6.53 38.41 8.85
N ARG A 686 -7.22 39.20 8.03
CA ARG A 686 -6.64 40.29 7.22
C ARG A 686 -5.91 41.32 8.07
N ALA A 687 -6.47 41.70 9.22
CA ALA A 687 -5.85 42.66 10.12
C ALA A 687 -4.44 42.23 10.59
N HIS A 688 -4.16 40.93 10.64
CA HIS A 688 -2.86 40.38 11.05
C HIS A 688 -1.84 40.26 9.92
N VAL A 689 -2.21 40.54 8.66
CA VAL A 689 -1.27 40.53 7.51
C VAL A 689 -0.27 41.69 7.58
N THR A 690 -0.63 42.78 8.26
CA THR A 690 0.25 43.95 8.49
C THR A 690 0.95 43.94 9.85
N ASP A 691 0.98 42.80 10.55
CA ASP A 691 1.68 42.70 11.84
C ASP A 691 3.20 42.90 11.69
N ARG A 692 3.86 43.35 12.77
CA ARG A 692 5.31 43.55 12.78
C ARG A 692 6.08 42.24 12.87
N GLU A 693 5.47 41.20 13.45
CA GLU A 693 6.09 39.89 13.62
C GLU A 693 5.92 39.03 12.37
N VAL A 694 7.05 38.62 11.77
CA VAL A 694 7.06 37.84 10.53
C VAL A 694 6.22 36.57 10.64
N GLN A 695 6.33 35.84 11.75
CA GLN A 695 5.60 34.59 11.98
C GLN A 695 4.08 34.78 12.05
N VAL A 696 3.60 35.92 12.54
CA VAL A 696 2.17 36.23 12.64
C VAL A 696 1.62 36.57 11.25
N VAL A 697 2.35 37.37 10.48
CA VAL A 697 1.99 37.68 9.08
C VAL A 697 1.96 36.41 8.22
N GLU A 698 2.96 35.53 8.33
CA GLU A 698 2.96 34.26 7.59
C GLU A 698 1.82 33.33 8.04
N ALA A 699 1.50 33.31 9.34
CA ALA A 699 0.33 32.62 9.82
C ALA A 699 -0.97 33.19 9.24
N ALA A 700 -1.10 34.52 9.12
CA ALA A 700 -2.26 35.19 8.55
C ALA A 700 -2.43 34.86 7.05
N LEU A 701 -1.37 35.02 6.26
CA LEU A 701 -1.38 34.68 4.83
C LEU A 701 -1.73 33.20 4.60
N GLY A 702 -1.16 32.30 5.41
CA GLY A 702 -1.52 30.88 5.36
C GLY A 702 -2.95 30.59 5.79
N ALA A 703 -3.48 31.34 6.76
CA ALA A 703 -4.82 31.18 7.32
C ALA A 703 -5.93 31.68 6.36
N LEU A 704 -5.69 32.73 5.57
CA LEU A 704 -6.66 33.29 4.62
C LEU A 704 -7.23 32.22 3.68
N ALA A 705 -6.39 31.31 3.18
CA ALA A 705 -6.83 30.25 2.27
C ALA A 705 -7.75 29.19 2.91
N TRP A 706 -7.91 29.21 4.23
CA TRP A 706 -8.75 28.28 4.97
C TRP A 706 -10.07 28.86 5.46
N THR A 707 -10.30 30.15 5.22
CA THR A 707 -11.54 30.87 5.55
C THR A 707 -12.75 30.23 4.85
N ASP A 708 -13.95 30.66 5.24
CA ASP A 708 -15.22 30.20 4.69
C ASP A 708 -15.38 30.51 3.18
N GLU A 709 -14.86 31.66 2.74
CA GLU A 709 -14.83 32.06 1.33
C GLU A 709 -13.41 32.26 0.79
N PRO A 710 -12.65 31.17 0.51
CA PRO A 710 -11.27 31.27 0.05
C PRO A 710 -11.09 32.01 -1.27
N GLY A 711 -12.12 32.05 -2.12
CA GLY A 711 -12.06 32.78 -3.39
C GLY A 711 -11.95 34.30 -3.22
N ASP A 712 -12.55 34.85 -2.17
CA ASP A 712 -12.64 36.29 -1.94
C ASP A 712 -11.32 36.92 -1.47
N VAL A 713 -10.39 36.09 -0.99
CA VAL A 713 -9.05 36.51 -0.51
C VAL A 713 -7.94 36.28 -1.53
N LEU A 714 -8.27 35.81 -2.74
CA LEU A 714 -7.26 35.53 -3.76
C LEU A 714 -6.45 36.79 -4.12
N GLY A 715 -7.13 37.93 -4.28
CA GLY A 715 -6.46 39.22 -4.54
C GLY A 715 -5.48 39.62 -3.44
N ASP A 716 -5.87 39.44 -2.17
CA ASP A 716 -5.03 39.74 -1.01
C ASP A 716 -3.72 38.93 -1.06
N LEU A 717 -3.81 37.65 -1.40
CA LEU A 717 -2.64 36.77 -1.48
C LEU A 717 -1.77 37.10 -2.69
N LEU A 718 -2.37 37.46 -3.84
CA LEU A 718 -1.66 37.86 -5.04
C LEU A 718 -0.84 39.13 -4.84
N ALA A 719 -1.27 40.06 -3.98
CA ALA A 719 -0.48 41.25 -3.63
C ALA A 719 0.88 40.93 -2.99
N HIS A 720 1.07 39.70 -2.48
CA HIS A 720 2.30 39.29 -1.79
C HIS A 720 3.22 38.36 -2.60
N VAL A 721 2.84 37.96 -3.82
CA VAL A 721 3.58 36.98 -4.62
C VAL A 721 4.94 37.47 -5.11
N ASP A 722 5.15 38.79 -5.15
CA ASP A 722 6.43 39.41 -5.51
C ASP A 722 7.25 39.89 -4.30
N THR A 723 6.76 39.63 -3.09
CA THR A 723 7.45 39.98 -1.83
C THR A 723 8.20 38.79 -1.23
N ASP A 724 8.94 38.98 -0.14
CA ASP A 724 9.57 37.89 0.61
C ASP A 724 8.54 36.88 1.19
N ARG A 725 7.26 37.25 1.20
CA ARG A 725 6.15 36.40 1.69
C ARG A 725 5.59 35.46 0.62
N ALA A 726 6.12 35.51 -0.60
CA ALA A 726 5.72 34.64 -1.70
C ALA A 726 5.72 33.14 -1.33
N ARG A 727 6.69 32.71 -0.51
CA ARG A 727 6.82 31.32 -0.05
C ARG A 727 5.61 30.78 0.73
N VAL A 728 4.76 31.64 1.29
CA VAL A 728 3.51 31.26 1.95
C VAL A 728 2.31 31.64 1.09
N ALA A 729 2.31 32.86 0.53
CA ALA A 729 1.21 33.37 -0.27
C ALA A 729 0.93 32.51 -1.52
N VAL A 730 1.97 32.04 -2.23
CA VAL A 730 1.82 31.22 -3.44
C VAL A 730 1.14 29.87 -3.14
N TYR A 731 1.49 29.20 -2.03
CA TYR A 731 0.79 27.97 -1.62
C TYR A 731 -0.66 28.21 -1.21
N ALA A 732 -0.94 29.37 -0.59
CA ALA A 732 -2.29 29.79 -0.25
C ALA A 732 -3.13 30.06 -1.51
N VAL A 733 -2.55 30.73 -2.52
CA VAL A 733 -3.15 30.97 -3.86
C VAL A 733 -3.60 29.68 -4.52
N THR A 734 -2.76 28.64 -4.52
CA THR A 734 -3.11 27.32 -5.07
C THR A 734 -4.43 26.80 -4.53
N ARG A 735 -4.66 26.96 -3.22
CA ARG A 735 -5.89 26.51 -2.58
C ARG A 735 -7.06 27.42 -2.94
N CYS A 736 -6.90 28.73 -2.90
CA CYS A 736 -7.95 29.70 -3.19
C CYS A 736 -8.45 29.61 -4.64
N ALA A 737 -7.55 29.43 -5.61
CA ALA A 737 -7.86 29.29 -7.03
C ALA A 737 -8.93 28.21 -7.30
N ARG A 738 -8.92 27.10 -6.53
CA ARG A 738 -9.91 26.01 -6.63
C ARG A 738 -11.35 26.43 -6.31
N PHE A 739 -11.52 27.55 -5.61
CA PHE A 739 -12.80 28.10 -5.17
C PHE A 739 -13.24 29.33 -5.98
N VAL A 740 -12.46 29.74 -6.98
CA VAL A 740 -12.82 30.82 -7.90
C VAL A 740 -13.39 30.23 -9.20
N ALA A 741 -14.43 30.85 -9.74
CA ALA A 741 -15.00 30.44 -11.02
C ALA A 741 -13.96 30.65 -12.15
N PRO A 742 -13.86 29.75 -13.15
CA PRO A 742 -12.82 29.80 -14.18
C PRO A 742 -12.71 31.16 -14.89
N ASP A 743 -13.84 31.79 -15.22
CA ASP A 743 -13.88 33.10 -15.90
C ASP A 743 -13.20 34.20 -15.07
N ARG A 744 -13.48 34.24 -13.77
CA ARG A 744 -12.90 35.23 -12.83
C ARG A 744 -11.44 34.93 -12.51
N LEU A 745 -11.06 33.66 -12.56
CA LEU A 745 -9.70 33.23 -12.24
C LEU A 745 -8.69 33.71 -13.31
N ARG A 746 -9.14 33.90 -14.55
CA ARG A 746 -8.33 34.44 -15.66
C ARG A 746 -7.64 35.74 -15.29
N ASP A 747 -8.40 36.74 -14.85
CA ASP A 747 -7.88 38.08 -14.60
C ASP A 747 -6.84 38.06 -13.46
N HIS A 748 -7.11 37.28 -12.43
CA HIS A 748 -6.23 37.10 -11.28
C HIS A 748 -4.91 36.41 -11.65
N LEU A 749 -4.96 35.35 -12.47
CA LEU A 749 -3.76 34.60 -12.85
C LEU A 749 -2.95 35.26 -13.98
N GLY A 750 -3.58 36.09 -14.81
CA GLY A 750 -2.88 36.88 -15.83
C GLY A 750 -1.82 37.80 -15.21
N ALA A 751 -2.15 38.48 -14.10
CA ALA A 751 -1.20 39.30 -13.35
C ALA A 751 -0.04 38.46 -12.77
N LEU A 752 -0.34 37.27 -12.23
CA LEU A 752 0.68 36.36 -11.70
C LEU A 752 1.63 35.83 -12.79
N LEU A 753 1.13 35.64 -14.01
CA LEU A 753 1.92 35.21 -15.17
C LEU A 753 2.90 36.30 -15.66
N ALA A 754 2.61 37.56 -15.37
CA ALA A 754 3.48 38.71 -15.67
C ALA A 754 4.50 39.03 -14.55
N SER A 755 4.47 38.32 -13.42
CA SER A 755 5.37 38.54 -12.28
C SER A 755 6.87 38.40 -12.66
N PRO A 756 7.77 39.22 -12.09
CA PRO A 756 9.21 39.05 -12.29
C PRO A 756 9.74 37.72 -11.71
N LYS A 757 9.04 37.11 -10.74
CA LYS A 757 9.49 35.88 -10.07
C LYS A 757 9.16 34.61 -10.87
N VAL A 758 10.18 33.79 -11.09
CA VAL A 758 10.07 32.50 -11.81
C VAL A 758 9.07 31.55 -11.12
N THR A 759 9.10 31.45 -9.79
CA THR A 759 8.22 30.55 -9.02
C THR A 759 6.74 30.93 -9.14
N SER A 760 6.43 32.22 -9.08
CA SER A 760 5.08 32.78 -9.26
C SER A 760 4.53 32.47 -10.65
N ARG A 761 5.33 32.69 -11.70
CA ARG A 761 4.92 32.39 -13.08
C ARG A 761 4.70 30.90 -13.33
N LYS A 762 5.58 30.03 -12.83
CA LYS A 762 5.39 28.56 -12.92
C LYS A 762 4.06 28.13 -12.29
N GLU A 763 3.74 28.69 -11.13
CA GLU A 763 2.48 28.40 -10.46
C GLU A 763 1.27 28.95 -11.23
N ALA A 764 1.36 30.16 -11.80
CA ALA A 764 0.33 30.70 -12.69
C ALA A 764 0.05 29.78 -13.87
N VAL A 765 1.10 29.31 -14.55
CA VAL A 765 1.01 28.35 -15.66
C VAL A 765 0.29 27.07 -15.21
N ARG A 766 0.68 26.52 -14.05
CA ARG A 766 0.07 25.31 -13.51
C ARG A 766 -1.42 25.49 -13.21
N LEU A 767 -1.78 26.60 -12.57
CA LEU A 767 -3.16 26.89 -12.18
C LEU A 767 -4.05 27.21 -13.37
N LEU A 768 -3.56 27.94 -14.38
CA LEU A 768 -4.28 28.21 -15.62
C LEU A 768 -4.66 26.89 -16.33
N ALA A 769 -3.73 25.95 -16.40
CA ALA A 769 -3.95 24.65 -17.01
C ALA A 769 -4.85 23.73 -16.16
N GLU A 770 -4.53 23.52 -14.87
CA GLU A 770 -5.28 22.61 -13.97
C GLU A 770 -6.75 23.02 -13.81
N HIS A 771 -7.05 24.32 -13.84
CA HIS A 771 -8.40 24.84 -13.69
C HIS A 771 -9.16 25.02 -15.01
N HIS A 772 -8.53 24.73 -16.15
CA HIS A 772 -9.08 24.95 -17.49
C HIS A 772 -9.66 26.37 -17.62
N VAL A 773 -8.83 27.37 -17.30
CA VAL A 773 -9.25 28.77 -17.41
C VAL A 773 -9.57 29.06 -18.89
N PRO A 774 -10.70 29.71 -19.21
CA PRO A 774 -11.05 30.03 -20.58
C PRO A 774 -9.90 30.73 -21.30
N GLY A 775 -9.59 30.31 -22.53
CA GLY A 775 -8.47 30.77 -23.35
C GLY A 775 -7.08 30.69 -22.68
N ALA A 776 -6.90 29.75 -21.74
CA ALA A 776 -5.58 29.46 -21.17
C ALA A 776 -4.53 29.15 -22.25
N ALA A 777 -4.87 28.39 -23.30
CA ALA A 777 -3.93 28.04 -24.37
C ALA A 777 -3.29 29.29 -25.01
N ALA A 778 -4.09 30.30 -25.35
CA ALA A 778 -3.60 31.57 -25.89
C ALA A 778 -2.71 32.33 -24.89
N LEU A 779 -3.12 32.42 -23.62
CA LEU A 779 -2.35 33.10 -22.56
C LEU A 779 -0.99 32.41 -22.32
N LEU A 780 -0.99 31.08 -22.25
CA LEU A 780 0.22 30.28 -22.04
C LEU A 780 1.17 30.38 -23.24
N THR A 781 0.62 30.42 -24.46
CA THR A 781 1.42 30.58 -25.69
C THR A 781 2.08 31.95 -25.75
N ALA A 782 1.35 33.02 -25.42
CA ALA A 782 1.90 34.38 -25.35
C ALA A 782 3.02 34.51 -24.30
N ALA A 783 2.96 33.72 -23.21
CA ALA A 783 3.98 33.76 -22.15
C ALA A 783 5.33 33.16 -22.56
N TRP A 784 5.41 32.41 -23.66
CA TRP A 784 6.67 31.81 -24.14
C TRP A 784 7.71 32.86 -24.57
N ASP A 785 7.25 33.87 -25.32
CA ASP A 785 8.07 34.96 -25.89
C ASP A 785 8.03 36.24 -25.03
N GLY A 786 7.41 36.17 -23.85
CA GLY A 786 7.25 37.33 -22.95
C GLY A 786 8.56 37.82 -22.32
N PRO A 787 8.57 39.06 -21.77
CA PRO A 787 9.77 39.81 -21.34
C PRO A 787 10.64 39.21 -20.21
N HIS A 788 10.42 37.97 -19.77
CA HIS A 788 11.22 37.29 -18.74
C HIS A 788 11.37 35.78 -18.98
N GLY A 789 11.54 35.34 -20.23
CA GLY A 789 11.58 33.93 -20.65
C GLY A 789 12.65 33.07 -19.96
N HIS A 790 12.35 32.57 -18.75
CA HIS A 790 13.22 31.71 -17.95
C HIS A 790 12.97 30.23 -18.27
N ARG A 791 14.03 29.41 -18.32
CA ARG A 791 13.95 27.98 -18.66
C ARG A 791 12.90 27.21 -17.88
N ASP A 792 12.82 27.38 -16.56
CA ASP A 792 11.87 26.64 -15.72
C ASP A 792 10.41 27.06 -15.95
N VAL A 793 10.16 28.28 -16.44
CA VAL A 793 8.82 28.70 -16.87
C VAL A 793 8.47 28.04 -18.20
N ARG A 794 9.41 28.00 -19.15
CA ARG A 794 9.23 27.25 -20.42
C ARG A 794 8.95 25.77 -20.19
N ARG A 795 9.65 25.13 -19.25
CA ARG A 795 9.35 23.75 -18.82
C ARG A 795 7.93 23.60 -18.26
N ALA A 796 7.48 24.56 -17.44
CA ALA A 796 6.10 24.57 -16.95
C ALA A 796 5.07 24.77 -18.08
N LEU A 797 5.37 25.59 -19.09
CA LEU A 797 4.53 25.77 -20.29
C LEU A 797 4.43 24.47 -21.09
N VAL A 798 5.56 23.78 -21.33
CA VAL A 798 5.59 22.44 -21.95
C VAL A 798 4.75 21.46 -21.15
N TRP A 799 4.86 21.45 -19.82
CA TRP A 799 4.01 20.62 -18.96
C TRP A 799 2.51 20.98 -19.03
N ALA A 800 2.16 22.24 -19.28
CA ALA A 800 0.77 22.68 -19.37
C ALA A 800 0.07 22.19 -20.65
N THR A 801 0.79 22.03 -21.77
CA THR A 801 0.21 21.64 -23.08
C THR A 801 -0.65 20.38 -23.06
N GLY A 802 -0.37 19.43 -22.16
CA GLY A 802 -1.10 18.18 -22.03
C GLY A 802 -2.55 18.34 -21.61
N TRP A 803 -2.93 19.51 -21.09
CA TRP A 803 -4.31 19.82 -20.73
C TRP A 803 -5.14 20.32 -21.94
N PHE A 804 -4.50 20.65 -23.07
CA PHE A 804 -5.14 21.28 -24.23
C PHE A 804 -4.50 20.86 -25.57
N LEU A 805 -4.11 19.58 -25.72
CA LEU A 805 -3.54 19.06 -26.98
C LEU A 805 -4.50 19.08 -28.18
N ASP A 806 -5.80 19.34 -27.96
CA ASP A 806 -6.77 19.57 -29.03
C ASP A 806 -6.68 21.00 -29.62
N ASP A 807 -5.92 21.90 -29.00
CA ASP A 807 -5.66 23.26 -29.47
C ASP A 807 -4.29 23.31 -30.18
N GLU A 808 -4.24 23.86 -31.40
CA GLU A 808 -3.00 23.99 -32.17
C GLU A 808 -1.92 24.83 -31.45
N ALA A 809 -2.32 25.75 -30.57
CA ALA A 809 -1.38 26.54 -29.78
C ALA A 809 -0.50 25.66 -28.84
N ALA A 810 -1.01 24.50 -28.41
CA ALA A 810 -0.22 23.52 -27.66
C ALA A 810 0.93 22.95 -28.50
N TRP A 811 0.66 22.68 -29.78
CA TRP A 811 1.63 22.09 -30.71
C TRP A 811 2.70 23.10 -31.12
N ASP A 812 2.33 24.36 -31.30
CA ASP A 812 3.28 25.45 -31.52
C ASP A 812 4.27 25.58 -30.33
N LEU A 813 3.76 25.53 -29.10
CA LEU A 813 4.58 25.53 -27.89
C LEU A 813 5.53 24.32 -27.82
N LEU A 814 5.02 23.12 -28.15
CA LEU A 814 5.85 21.91 -28.18
C LEU A 814 6.93 22.00 -29.25
N ALA A 815 6.63 22.48 -30.46
CA ALA A 815 7.61 22.68 -31.52
C ALA A 815 8.70 23.69 -31.11
N LYS A 816 8.31 24.82 -30.50
CA LYS A 816 9.28 25.78 -29.93
C LYS A 816 10.14 25.15 -28.84
N ALA A 817 9.59 24.25 -28.03
CA ALA A 817 10.34 23.57 -26.97
C ALA A 817 11.37 22.58 -27.50
N VAL A 818 11.07 21.87 -28.59
CA VAL A 818 12.04 20.99 -29.28
C VAL A 818 13.24 21.79 -29.80
N ALA A 819 13.00 22.99 -30.34
CA ALA A 819 14.05 23.88 -30.84
C ALA A 819 14.77 24.70 -29.75
N ALA A 820 14.37 24.57 -28.48
CA ALA A 820 14.97 25.30 -27.37
C ALA A 820 16.21 24.58 -26.80
N GLU A 821 16.80 25.14 -25.74
CA GLU A 821 17.89 24.48 -25.00
C GLU A 821 17.48 23.11 -24.45
N LEU A 822 18.45 22.20 -24.30
CA LEU A 822 18.22 20.81 -23.92
C LEU A 822 17.35 20.65 -22.66
N ALA A 823 17.58 21.49 -21.64
CA ALA A 823 16.82 21.46 -20.38
C ALA A 823 15.31 21.69 -20.55
N VAL A 824 14.90 22.39 -21.62
CA VAL A 824 13.49 22.59 -21.99
C VAL A 824 13.01 21.45 -22.87
N ALA A 825 13.78 21.05 -23.89
CA ALA A 825 13.44 19.99 -24.83
C ALA A 825 13.15 18.64 -24.13
N VAL A 826 13.96 18.25 -23.14
CA VAL A 826 13.74 17.00 -22.38
C VAL A 826 12.40 16.94 -21.66
N THR A 827 11.76 18.08 -21.37
CA THR A 827 10.44 18.13 -20.70
C THR A 827 9.33 17.57 -21.60
N VAL A 828 9.52 17.52 -22.92
CA VAL A 828 8.61 16.83 -23.84
C VAL A 828 8.54 15.32 -23.53
N LEU A 829 9.65 14.74 -23.06
CA LEU A 829 9.76 13.33 -22.71
C LEU A 829 9.04 12.99 -21.39
N ASP A 830 8.80 13.96 -20.50
CA ASP A 830 8.16 13.70 -19.20
C ASP A 830 6.75 13.07 -19.31
N ARG A 831 6.11 13.15 -20.48
CA ARG A 831 4.81 12.52 -20.74
C ARG A 831 4.96 11.06 -21.15
N SER A 832 4.06 10.23 -20.62
CA SER A 832 3.88 8.86 -21.09
C SER A 832 2.86 8.80 -22.22
N PRO A 833 3.02 7.92 -23.24
CA PRO A 833 1.99 7.70 -24.26
C PRO A 833 0.61 7.33 -23.68
N PHE A 834 0.58 6.68 -22.51
CA PHE A 834 -0.64 6.31 -21.82
C PHE A 834 -1.41 7.50 -21.23
N SER A 835 -0.75 8.66 -21.08
CA SER A 835 -1.38 9.91 -20.63
C SER A 835 -1.80 10.81 -21.80
N VAL A 836 -1.50 10.42 -23.04
CA VAL A 836 -1.85 11.16 -24.26
C VAL A 836 -2.99 10.43 -24.98
N ALA A 837 -4.00 11.19 -25.38
CA ALA A 837 -5.14 10.68 -26.13
C ALA A 837 -4.66 9.95 -27.42
N PRO A 838 -5.25 8.79 -27.78
CA PRO A 838 -4.80 8.02 -28.95
C PRO A 838 -4.64 8.84 -30.24
N ARG A 839 -5.56 9.78 -30.49
CA ARG A 839 -5.55 10.68 -31.65
C ARG A 839 -4.29 11.55 -31.79
N HIS A 840 -3.61 11.84 -30.68
CA HIS A 840 -2.43 12.72 -30.63
C HIS A 840 -1.10 11.99 -30.57
N ARG A 841 -1.11 10.66 -30.36
CA ARG A 841 0.11 9.89 -30.05
C ARG A 841 1.13 9.90 -31.18
N ALA A 842 0.71 9.74 -32.44
CA ALA A 842 1.62 9.74 -33.59
C ALA A 842 2.34 11.09 -33.75
N ARG A 843 1.59 12.21 -33.68
CA ARG A 843 2.17 13.56 -33.76
C ARG A 843 3.09 13.86 -32.58
N TYR A 844 2.74 13.39 -31.38
CA TYR A 844 3.61 13.55 -30.20
C TYR A 844 4.88 12.68 -30.28
N ALA A 845 4.80 11.46 -30.81
CA ALA A 845 5.96 10.60 -31.03
C ALA A 845 6.99 11.25 -31.97
N ALA A 846 6.52 11.93 -33.04
CA ALA A 846 7.39 12.69 -33.94
C ALA A 846 8.12 13.85 -33.23
N LEU A 847 7.49 14.52 -32.25
CA LEU A 847 8.17 15.53 -31.43
C LEU A 847 9.24 14.90 -30.54
N VAL A 848 8.93 13.76 -29.90
CA VAL A 848 9.90 13.02 -29.09
C VAL A 848 11.10 12.62 -29.94
N ARG A 849 10.89 12.22 -31.21
CA ARG A 849 11.98 11.91 -32.14
C ARG A 849 12.82 13.13 -32.43
N ALA A 850 12.18 14.26 -32.73
CA ALA A 850 12.89 15.52 -32.98
C ALA A 850 13.73 15.98 -31.77
N VAL A 851 13.32 15.70 -30.52
CA VAL A 851 14.15 15.95 -29.32
C VAL A 851 15.43 15.10 -29.32
N VAL A 852 15.36 13.85 -29.80
CA VAL A 852 16.54 12.98 -29.93
C VAL A 852 17.45 13.41 -31.09
N GLU A 853 16.89 14.02 -32.13
CA GLU A 853 17.62 14.44 -33.34
C GLU A 853 18.32 15.82 -33.23
N VAL A 854 17.77 16.80 -32.48
CA VAL A 854 18.07 18.24 -32.74
C VAL A 854 19.12 18.91 -31.81
N PRO A 855 19.45 18.44 -30.59
CA PRO A 855 20.78 18.76 -30.04
C PRO A 855 21.42 17.67 -29.17
N ALA A 856 22.52 17.10 -29.68
CA ALA A 856 23.39 16.09 -29.08
C ALA A 856 22.68 14.79 -28.70
N GLN A 857 23.25 13.67 -29.14
CA GLN A 857 22.94 12.34 -28.62
C GLN A 857 23.35 12.32 -27.14
N ASP A 858 22.57 12.97 -26.29
CA ASP A 858 22.88 13.13 -24.87
C ASP A 858 22.41 11.86 -24.17
N PRO A 859 23.28 11.19 -23.39
CA PRO A 859 22.89 10.00 -22.63
C PRO A 859 21.68 10.25 -21.72
N VAL A 860 21.43 11.48 -21.26
CA VAL A 860 20.29 11.85 -20.42
C VAL A 860 18.97 11.70 -21.20
N VAL A 861 18.92 12.15 -22.46
CA VAL A 861 17.75 12.01 -23.34
C VAL A 861 17.45 10.54 -23.57
N LEU A 862 18.48 9.76 -23.93
CA LEU A 862 18.31 8.34 -24.25
C LEU A 862 18.00 7.46 -23.03
N ARG A 863 18.37 7.90 -21.82
CA ARG A 863 18.02 7.23 -20.55
C ARG A 863 16.64 7.59 -20.04
N HIS A 864 15.93 8.51 -20.71
CA HIS A 864 14.62 8.93 -20.25
C HIS A 864 13.63 7.75 -20.26
N ALA A 865 12.98 7.49 -19.13
CA ALA A 865 12.20 6.28 -18.91
C ALA A 865 11.01 6.10 -19.88
N THR A 866 10.51 7.18 -20.47
CA THR A 866 9.39 7.16 -21.43
C THR A 866 9.83 7.01 -22.88
N LEU A 867 11.11 7.25 -23.20
CA LEU A 867 11.60 7.22 -24.58
C LEU A 867 11.33 5.86 -25.26
N PRO A 868 11.62 4.71 -24.62
CA PRO A 868 11.31 3.42 -25.22
C PRO A 868 9.83 3.27 -25.55
N LEU A 869 8.93 3.85 -24.76
CA LEU A 869 7.49 3.79 -25.01
C LEU A 869 7.09 4.63 -26.24
N TRP A 870 7.67 5.82 -26.39
CA TRP A 870 7.42 6.68 -27.55
C TRP A 870 8.00 6.11 -28.84
N ALA A 871 9.19 5.52 -28.76
CA ALA A 871 9.87 4.96 -29.92
C ALA A 871 9.08 3.83 -30.60
N THR A 872 8.20 3.15 -29.85
CA THR A 872 7.32 2.10 -30.40
C THR A 872 6.18 2.64 -31.27
N LEU A 873 5.90 3.94 -31.17
CA LEU A 873 4.79 4.60 -31.86
C LEU A 873 5.24 5.36 -33.12
N ASP A 874 6.55 5.41 -33.39
CA ASP A 874 7.13 6.02 -34.58
C ASP A 874 8.26 5.13 -35.12
N ALA A 875 8.01 4.47 -36.25
CA ALA A 875 8.94 3.54 -36.88
C ALA A 875 10.28 4.18 -37.26
N ALA A 876 10.36 5.51 -37.38
CA ALA A 876 11.61 6.21 -37.69
C ALA A 876 12.63 6.18 -36.54
N PHE A 877 12.24 5.81 -35.31
CA PHE A 877 13.20 5.64 -34.20
C PHE A 877 14.14 4.44 -34.38
N THR A 878 13.66 3.37 -34.99
CA THR A 878 14.41 2.12 -35.14
C THR A 878 15.77 2.32 -35.84
N PRO A 879 15.86 2.90 -37.05
CA PRO A 879 17.13 3.13 -37.71
C PRO A 879 18.07 4.03 -36.89
N LEU A 880 17.54 5.10 -36.27
CA LEU A 880 18.29 5.98 -35.39
C LEU A 880 18.93 5.24 -34.21
N LEU A 881 18.19 4.33 -33.56
CA LEU A 881 18.70 3.52 -32.46
C LEU A 881 19.75 2.51 -32.91
N VAL A 882 19.60 1.92 -34.10
CA VAL A 882 20.61 1.02 -34.69
C VAL A 882 21.90 1.79 -35.00
N ASP A 883 21.79 3.01 -35.55
CA ASP A 883 22.93 3.89 -35.80
C ASP A 883 23.68 4.20 -34.49
N LEU A 884 22.97 4.62 -33.45
CA LEU A 884 23.54 4.92 -32.12
C LEU A 884 24.22 3.72 -31.44
N VAL A 885 23.66 2.52 -31.60
CA VAL A 885 24.24 1.29 -31.04
C VAL A 885 25.50 0.88 -31.81
N SER A 886 25.55 1.15 -33.11
CA SER A 886 26.66 0.75 -33.99
C SER A 886 27.77 1.79 -34.08
N ASP A 887 27.51 3.05 -33.69
CA ASP A 887 28.48 4.14 -33.68
C ASP A 887 29.54 3.95 -32.59
N LEU A 888 30.75 3.52 -32.98
CA LEU A 888 31.86 3.31 -32.06
C LEU A 888 32.55 4.61 -31.64
N ASP A 889 32.30 5.74 -32.28
CA ASP A 889 32.96 7.00 -31.94
C ASP A 889 32.36 7.63 -30.67
N THR A 890 31.08 7.34 -30.35
CA THR A 890 30.43 7.76 -29.09
C THR A 890 30.39 6.68 -28.01
N THR A 891 30.78 7.01 -26.77
CA THR A 891 30.80 6.06 -25.65
C THR A 891 29.60 6.17 -24.70
N ALA A 892 28.95 7.33 -24.65
CA ALA A 892 27.91 7.62 -23.66
C ALA A 892 26.51 7.11 -24.04
N THR A 893 26.24 6.96 -25.33
CA THR A 893 24.89 6.86 -25.94
C THR A 893 24.43 5.44 -26.22
N TRP A 894 25.37 4.56 -26.59
CA TRP A 894 25.05 3.23 -27.10
C TRP A 894 24.30 2.35 -26.11
N SER A 895 24.60 2.42 -24.81
CA SER A 895 23.99 1.53 -23.80
C SER A 895 22.53 1.89 -23.53
N PRO A 896 22.18 3.18 -23.33
CA PRO A 896 20.79 3.63 -23.34
C PRO A 896 20.07 3.35 -24.66
N ALA A 897 20.71 3.61 -25.81
CA ALA A 897 20.14 3.33 -27.13
C ALA A 897 19.85 1.83 -27.33
N LEU A 898 20.76 0.96 -26.88
CA LEU A 898 20.58 -0.49 -26.90
C LEU A 898 19.36 -0.90 -26.07
N THR A 899 19.19 -0.32 -24.88
CA THR A 899 18.03 -0.61 -24.03
C THR A 899 16.73 -0.21 -24.72
N ALA A 900 16.69 0.97 -25.36
CA ALA A 900 15.55 1.42 -26.14
C ALA A 900 15.30 0.55 -27.38
N LEU A 901 16.36 0.12 -28.08
CA LEU A 901 16.27 -0.75 -29.26
C LEU A 901 15.66 -2.11 -28.92
N LEU A 902 16.04 -2.72 -27.79
CA LEU A 902 15.44 -3.98 -27.33
C LEU A 902 13.95 -3.83 -27.03
N GLU A 903 13.55 -2.73 -26.39
CA GLU A 903 12.13 -2.42 -26.19
C GLU A 903 11.43 -2.29 -27.54
N VAL A 904 11.84 -1.37 -28.42
CA VAL A 904 11.19 -1.16 -29.71
C VAL A 904 11.05 -2.46 -30.52
N SER A 905 12.12 -3.27 -30.57
CA SER A 905 12.13 -4.57 -31.25
C SER A 905 11.15 -5.56 -30.60
N GLY A 906 11.13 -5.63 -29.26
CA GLY A 906 10.19 -6.45 -28.51
C GLY A 906 8.73 -6.08 -28.81
N VAL A 907 8.44 -4.79 -28.88
CA VAL A 907 7.08 -4.27 -29.04
C VAL A 907 6.58 -4.45 -30.46
N ALA A 908 7.40 -4.08 -31.45
CA ALA A 908 7.10 -4.28 -32.86
C ALA A 908 7.01 -5.78 -33.22
N GLY A 909 7.57 -6.66 -32.38
CA GLY A 909 7.68 -8.08 -32.69
C GLY A 909 8.68 -8.36 -33.81
N ASP A 910 9.58 -7.41 -34.08
CA ASP A 910 10.56 -7.44 -35.16
C ASP A 910 11.96 -7.61 -34.56
N VAL A 911 12.67 -8.64 -35.03
CA VAL A 911 14.02 -8.98 -34.58
C VAL A 911 15.11 -8.37 -35.45
N GLU A 912 14.75 -7.94 -36.67
CA GLU A 912 15.70 -7.45 -37.68
C GLU A 912 16.51 -6.23 -37.21
N PRO A 913 15.98 -5.28 -36.41
CA PRO A 913 16.79 -4.17 -35.90
C PRO A 913 17.96 -4.63 -35.01
N LEU A 914 17.75 -5.67 -34.20
CA LEU A 914 18.81 -6.25 -33.37
C LEU A 914 19.85 -6.96 -34.23
N ARG A 915 19.41 -7.70 -35.27
CA ARG A 915 20.31 -8.36 -36.23
C ARG A 915 21.12 -7.34 -37.02
N ALA A 916 20.50 -6.26 -37.46
CA ALA A 916 21.17 -5.16 -38.16
C ALA A 916 22.25 -4.50 -37.28
N ALA A 917 21.97 -4.25 -36.00
CA ALA A 917 22.97 -3.74 -35.07
C ALA A 917 24.14 -4.71 -34.89
N VAL A 918 23.88 -6.00 -34.73
CA VAL A 918 24.94 -7.03 -34.62
C VAL A 918 25.75 -7.14 -35.91
N ALA A 919 25.10 -7.18 -37.08
CA ALA A 919 25.77 -7.24 -38.37
C ALA A 919 26.71 -6.04 -38.60
N ARG A 920 26.27 -4.82 -38.24
CA ARG A 920 27.11 -3.62 -38.33
C ARG A 920 28.27 -3.67 -37.35
N LEU A 921 28.05 -4.10 -36.11
CA LEU A 921 29.12 -4.25 -35.11
C LEU A 921 30.16 -5.30 -35.52
N LEU A 922 29.72 -6.41 -36.13
CA LEU A 922 30.63 -7.42 -36.69
C LEU A 922 31.43 -6.89 -37.89
N ALA A 923 30.80 -6.08 -38.75
CA ALA A 923 31.44 -5.51 -39.94
C ALA A 923 32.54 -4.49 -39.62
N VAL A 924 32.44 -3.76 -38.50
CA VAL A 924 33.48 -2.81 -38.08
C VAL A 924 34.72 -3.52 -37.52
N GLY A 925 34.55 -4.73 -36.97
CA GLY A 925 35.64 -5.54 -36.43
C GLY A 925 36.32 -4.93 -35.19
N ASP A 926 37.50 -5.48 -34.86
CA ASP A 926 38.27 -5.10 -33.68
C ASP A 926 39.18 -3.89 -33.98
N ARG A 927 38.56 -2.73 -34.29
CA ARG A 927 39.28 -1.47 -34.56
C ARG A 927 40.11 -0.96 -33.38
N PHE A 928 39.67 -1.24 -32.15
CA PHE A 928 40.30 -0.78 -30.91
C PHE A 928 40.63 -2.01 -30.06
N ASP A 929 41.92 -2.32 -29.89
CA ASP A 929 42.41 -3.49 -29.16
C ASP A 929 43.40 -3.06 -28.08
N ALA A 930 43.00 -3.20 -26.81
CA ALA A 930 43.78 -2.84 -25.63
C ALA A 930 44.37 -1.40 -25.63
N GLU A 931 43.65 -0.42 -26.20
CA GLU A 931 44.04 0.99 -26.12
C GLU A 931 43.77 1.57 -24.71
N ALA A 932 44.42 2.70 -24.38
CA ALA A 932 44.42 3.27 -23.03
C ALA A 932 43.02 3.58 -22.47
N ASP A 933 42.08 3.96 -23.33
CA ASP A 933 40.70 4.30 -22.99
C ASP A 933 39.65 3.45 -23.72
N ARG A 934 40.06 2.53 -24.61
CA ARG A 934 39.19 1.77 -25.52
C ARG A 934 39.67 0.33 -25.72
N ASP A 935 38.78 -0.63 -25.52
CA ASP A 935 39.11 -2.05 -25.69
C ASP A 935 37.91 -2.84 -26.22
N LEU A 936 38.06 -3.38 -27.42
CA LEU A 936 37.10 -4.22 -28.15
C LEU A 936 35.64 -3.75 -28.03
N PRO A 937 35.33 -2.47 -28.37
CA PRO A 937 34.03 -1.88 -28.11
C PRO A 937 32.90 -2.58 -28.86
N ALA A 938 33.12 -3.02 -30.10
CA ALA A 938 32.12 -3.78 -30.86
C ALA A 938 31.76 -5.10 -30.15
N ARG A 939 32.78 -5.86 -29.74
CA ARG A 939 32.64 -7.09 -28.97
C ARG A 939 31.91 -6.87 -27.64
N ARG A 940 32.25 -5.81 -26.89
CA ARG A 940 31.60 -5.46 -25.62
C ARG A 940 30.12 -5.11 -25.81
N ARG A 941 29.76 -4.38 -26.87
CA ARG A 941 28.38 -4.03 -27.20
C ARG A 941 27.55 -5.25 -27.60
N ILE A 942 28.10 -6.14 -28.44
CA ILE A 942 27.47 -7.45 -28.74
C ILE A 942 27.26 -8.25 -27.45
N GLY A 943 28.28 -8.32 -26.59
CA GLY A 943 28.17 -9.00 -25.29
C GLY A 943 27.09 -8.41 -24.37
N ALA A 944 26.94 -7.08 -24.35
CA ALA A 944 25.88 -6.41 -23.61
C ALA A 944 24.49 -6.69 -24.19
N LEU A 945 24.34 -6.67 -25.52
CA LEU A 945 23.10 -7.02 -26.22
C LEU A 945 22.70 -8.45 -25.88
N VAL A 946 23.63 -9.40 -25.99
CA VAL A 946 23.41 -10.81 -25.67
C VAL A 946 22.91 -10.99 -24.24
N ARG A 947 23.58 -10.38 -23.25
CA ARG A 947 23.13 -10.43 -21.85
C ARG A 947 21.71 -9.91 -21.68
N LEU A 948 21.42 -8.74 -22.26
CA LEU A 948 20.10 -8.11 -22.15
C LEU A 948 18.98 -8.92 -22.84
N VAL A 949 19.28 -9.65 -23.91
CA VAL A 949 18.35 -10.58 -24.57
C VAL A 949 18.14 -11.84 -23.72
N VAL A 950 19.22 -12.44 -23.17
CA VAL A 950 19.15 -13.61 -22.27
C VAL A 950 18.38 -13.30 -20.99
N ASP A 951 18.59 -12.11 -20.41
CA ASP A 951 17.85 -11.65 -19.22
C ASP A 951 16.35 -11.55 -19.48
N ARG A 952 15.97 -11.25 -20.73
CA ARG A 952 14.59 -11.15 -21.20
C ARG A 952 14.08 -12.41 -21.90
N ARG A 953 14.75 -13.57 -21.81
CA ARG A 953 14.38 -14.84 -22.50
C ARG A 953 12.95 -15.37 -22.28
N ARG A 954 12.23 -14.82 -21.31
CA ARG A 954 10.80 -15.10 -21.06
C ARG A 954 9.89 -14.40 -22.09
N SER A 955 10.36 -13.29 -22.68
CA SER A 955 9.73 -12.65 -23.84
C SER A 955 9.77 -13.58 -25.05
N PRO A 956 8.63 -13.86 -25.71
CA PRO A 956 8.60 -14.62 -26.96
C PRO A 956 9.41 -13.94 -28.07
N VAL A 957 9.41 -12.61 -28.13
CA VAL A 957 10.16 -11.85 -29.14
C VAL A 957 11.65 -11.90 -28.87
N MET A 958 12.08 -11.72 -27.63
CA MET A 958 13.50 -11.86 -27.28
C MET A 958 13.99 -13.30 -27.41
N ARG A 959 13.11 -14.30 -27.26
CA ARG A 959 13.46 -15.69 -27.58
C ARG A 959 13.67 -15.90 -29.08
N ARG A 960 12.83 -15.33 -29.95
CA ARG A 960 13.05 -15.33 -31.41
C ARG A 960 14.33 -14.58 -31.79
N ALA A 961 14.57 -13.43 -31.16
CA ALA A 961 15.81 -12.67 -31.34
C ALA A 961 17.02 -13.49 -30.90
N ALA A 962 16.95 -14.18 -29.76
CA ALA A 962 18.02 -15.06 -29.30
C ALA A 962 18.29 -16.21 -30.27
N LEU A 963 17.25 -16.81 -30.87
CA LEU A 963 17.42 -17.84 -31.89
C LEU A 963 18.17 -17.29 -33.11
N ALA A 964 17.67 -16.21 -33.71
CA ALA A 964 18.28 -15.62 -34.92
C ALA A 964 19.70 -15.10 -34.66
N LEU A 965 19.93 -14.41 -33.54
CA LEU A 965 21.24 -13.89 -33.17
C LEU A 965 22.22 -15.01 -32.78
N SER A 966 21.73 -16.16 -32.30
CA SER A 966 22.58 -17.32 -32.05
C SER A 966 23.14 -17.86 -33.37
N GLU A 967 22.30 -17.99 -34.40
CA GLU A 967 22.71 -18.41 -35.74
C GLU A 967 23.70 -17.40 -36.36
N ASP A 968 23.39 -16.11 -36.30
CA ASP A 968 24.24 -15.02 -36.82
C ASP A 968 25.61 -14.98 -36.14
N LEU A 969 25.68 -15.27 -34.83
CA LEU A 969 26.95 -15.25 -34.07
C LEU A 969 27.70 -16.60 -34.11
N ALA A 970 27.03 -17.71 -34.44
CA ALA A 970 27.64 -19.04 -34.49
C ALA A 970 28.66 -19.18 -35.62
N VAL A 971 28.47 -18.44 -36.72
CA VAL A 971 29.38 -18.42 -37.87
C VAL A 971 30.68 -17.66 -37.60
N VAL A 972 30.73 -16.83 -36.55
CA VAL A 972 31.92 -16.06 -36.15
C VAL A 972 32.60 -16.77 -34.95
N PRO A 973 33.78 -17.41 -35.14
CA PRO A 973 34.42 -18.24 -34.11
C PRO A 973 34.61 -17.57 -32.75
N GLU A 974 34.91 -16.28 -32.74
CA GLU A 974 35.18 -15.45 -31.56
C GLU A 974 33.91 -15.16 -30.74
N HIS A 975 32.73 -15.30 -31.35
CA HIS A 975 31.41 -15.02 -30.76
C HIS A 975 30.59 -16.28 -30.45
N ARG A 976 31.13 -17.49 -30.68
CA ARG A 976 30.43 -18.75 -30.33
C ARG A 976 29.99 -18.84 -28.87
N GLY A 977 30.75 -18.27 -27.94
CA GLY A 977 30.34 -18.21 -26.53
C GLY A 977 29.06 -17.38 -26.31
N SER A 978 28.87 -16.31 -27.08
CA SER A 978 27.62 -15.53 -27.10
C SER A 978 26.49 -16.30 -27.79
N ALA A 979 26.77 -16.99 -28.89
CA ALA A 979 25.80 -17.84 -29.58
C ALA A 979 25.26 -18.95 -28.66
N ILE A 980 26.12 -19.56 -27.83
CA ILE A 980 25.76 -20.57 -26.84
C ILE A 980 24.84 -19.99 -25.76
N ALA A 981 25.18 -18.82 -25.19
CA ALA A 981 24.35 -18.19 -24.16
C ALA A 981 22.93 -17.90 -24.68
N LEU A 982 22.82 -17.42 -25.93
CA LEU A 982 21.53 -17.22 -26.60
C LEU A 982 20.81 -18.55 -26.88
N ALA A 983 21.53 -19.57 -27.35
CA ALA A 983 20.92 -20.88 -27.63
C ALA A 983 20.35 -21.54 -26.37
N VAL A 984 21.05 -21.48 -25.24
CA VAL A 984 20.56 -21.93 -23.94
C VAL A 984 19.29 -21.17 -23.53
N ALA A 985 19.24 -19.85 -23.73
CA ALA A 985 18.09 -19.02 -23.40
C ALA A 985 16.82 -19.38 -24.20
N THR A 986 16.97 -20.07 -25.33
CA THR A 986 15.85 -20.50 -26.18
C THR A 986 15.32 -21.92 -25.89
N VAL A 987 15.88 -22.64 -24.91
CA VAL A 987 15.47 -24.01 -24.59
C VAL A 987 13.98 -24.05 -24.18
N PRO A 988 13.12 -24.80 -24.90
CA PRO A 988 11.68 -24.82 -24.65
C PRO A 988 11.32 -25.81 -23.54
N TRP A 989 11.61 -25.46 -22.28
CA TRP A 989 11.37 -26.35 -21.13
C TRP A 989 9.93 -26.85 -20.96
N ALA A 990 8.93 -26.10 -21.44
CA ALA A 990 7.53 -26.51 -21.39
C ALA A 990 7.19 -27.62 -22.41
N ASP A 991 7.91 -27.66 -23.54
CA ASP A 991 7.76 -28.61 -24.65
C ASP A 991 8.97 -29.57 -24.66
N ASP A 992 9.37 -30.15 -25.79
CA ASP A 992 10.56 -31.01 -25.83
C ASP A 992 11.86 -30.16 -25.89
N PRO A 993 12.69 -30.14 -24.81
CA PRO A 993 13.91 -29.35 -24.81
C PRO A 993 15.09 -30.06 -25.50
N LEU A 994 15.00 -31.37 -25.76
CA LEU A 994 16.12 -32.18 -26.23
C LEU A 994 16.69 -31.72 -27.59
N PRO A 995 15.88 -31.40 -28.62
CA PRO A 995 16.40 -30.94 -29.91
C PRO A 995 17.28 -29.70 -29.76
N ARG A 996 16.85 -28.74 -28.93
CA ARG A 996 17.60 -27.51 -28.70
C ARG A 996 18.83 -27.72 -27.84
N LEU A 997 18.76 -28.59 -26.83
CA LEU A 997 19.93 -28.95 -26.01
C LEU A 997 21.00 -29.67 -26.83
N ARG A 998 20.61 -30.55 -27.77
CA ARG A 998 21.53 -31.18 -28.73
C ARG A 998 22.18 -30.17 -29.67
N GLU A 999 21.46 -29.14 -30.08
CA GLU A 999 22.02 -28.04 -30.85
C GLU A 999 23.03 -27.22 -30.05
N VAL A 1000 22.72 -26.89 -28.79
CA VAL A 1000 23.67 -26.25 -27.86
C VAL A 1000 24.94 -27.09 -27.73
N ALA A 1001 24.81 -28.42 -27.59
CA ALA A 1001 25.95 -29.32 -27.53
C ALA A 1001 26.80 -29.32 -28.82
N ARG A 1002 26.18 -29.21 -30.00
CA ARG A 1002 26.88 -29.08 -31.29
C ARG A 1002 27.59 -27.73 -31.44
N LEU A 1003 27.00 -26.64 -30.97
CA LEU A 1003 27.63 -25.31 -30.94
C LEU A 1003 28.84 -25.27 -30.00
N ALA A 1004 28.82 -26.09 -28.95
CA ALA A 1004 29.86 -26.24 -27.96
C ALA A 1004 30.92 -27.28 -28.36
N ASP A 1005 31.51 -27.12 -29.54
CA ASP A 1005 32.45 -28.06 -30.19
C ASP A 1005 33.82 -28.20 -29.51
N ARG A 1006 34.11 -27.39 -28.49
CA ARG A 1006 35.40 -27.34 -27.78
C ARG A 1006 35.19 -27.38 -26.26
N PRO A 1007 36.14 -27.93 -25.48
CA PRO A 1007 36.04 -28.01 -24.02
C PRO A 1007 35.62 -26.71 -23.32
N VAL A 1008 36.26 -25.58 -23.66
CA VAL A 1008 35.95 -24.26 -23.08
C VAL A 1008 34.52 -23.82 -23.39
N LEU A 1009 34.03 -24.10 -24.60
CA LEU A 1009 32.66 -23.74 -25.01
C LEU A 1009 31.63 -24.66 -24.35
N ALA A 1010 31.94 -25.94 -24.17
CA ALA A 1010 31.08 -26.90 -23.50
C ALA A 1010 30.96 -26.62 -22.00
N GLU A 1011 32.04 -26.18 -21.35
CA GLU A 1011 31.99 -25.69 -19.97
C GLU A 1011 31.16 -24.41 -19.84
N ARG A 1012 31.29 -23.49 -20.79
CA ARG A 1012 30.43 -22.31 -20.85
C ARG A 1012 28.95 -22.67 -21.04
N ALA A 1013 28.64 -23.60 -21.94
CA ALA A 1013 27.27 -24.08 -22.16
C ALA A 1013 26.68 -24.70 -20.88
N ARG A 1014 27.48 -25.48 -20.14
CA ARG A 1014 27.11 -26.01 -18.82
C ARG A 1014 26.79 -24.90 -17.83
N ALA A 1015 27.67 -23.91 -17.69
CA ALA A 1015 27.48 -22.81 -16.75
C ALA A 1015 26.24 -21.96 -17.08
N GLU A 1016 26.04 -21.61 -18.36
CA GLU A 1016 24.87 -20.87 -18.84
C GLU A 1016 23.57 -21.66 -18.57
N LEU A 1017 23.58 -22.99 -18.81
CA LEU A 1017 22.43 -23.86 -18.54
C LEU A 1017 22.13 -23.96 -17.04
N ALA A 1018 23.15 -24.17 -16.21
CA ALA A 1018 23.01 -24.25 -14.76
C ALA A 1018 22.40 -22.97 -14.17
N GLY A 1019 22.79 -21.79 -14.67
CA GLY A 1019 22.23 -20.50 -14.26
C GLY A 1019 20.77 -20.28 -14.64
N GLN A 1020 20.21 -21.09 -15.55
CA GLN A 1020 18.86 -20.89 -16.08
C GLN A 1020 17.87 -22.01 -15.72
N VAL A 1021 18.35 -23.20 -15.36
CA VAL A 1021 17.52 -24.41 -15.23
C VAL A 1021 16.80 -24.55 -13.89
N ASP A 1022 17.16 -23.80 -12.84
CA ASP A 1022 16.51 -23.88 -11.50
C ASP A 1022 14.98 -23.71 -11.58
N ALA A 1023 14.50 -22.71 -12.32
CA ALA A 1023 13.06 -22.49 -12.47
C ALA A 1023 12.37 -23.67 -13.20
N ALA A 1024 13.03 -24.27 -14.18
CA ALA A 1024 12.49 -25.42 -14.92
C ALA A 1024 12.45 -26.67 -14.03
N VAL A 1025 13.49 -26.90 -13.21
CA VAL A 1025 13.54 -28.01 -12.24
C VAL A 1025 12.38 -27.96 -11.25
N ARG A 1026 12.02 -26.76 -10.77
CA ARG A 1026 10.92 -26.58 -9.82
C ARG A 1026 9.52 -26.75 -10.42
N LEU A 1027 9.36 -26.36 -11.69
CA LEU A 1027 8.06 -26.32 -12.36
C LEU A 1027 7.72 -27.61 -13.13
N LEU A 1028 8.72 -28.35 -13.60
CA LEU A 1028 8.50 -29.58 -14.36
C LEU A 1028 8.35 -30.81 -13.46
N PRO A 1029 7.65 -31.86 -13.93
CA PRO A 1029 7.69 -33.17 -13.29
C PRO A 1029 9.12 -33.70 -13.17
N ARG A 1030 9.49 -34.26 -12.01
CA ARG A 1030 10.86 -34.71 -11.70
C ARG A 1030 11.35 -35.80 -12.66
N GLU A 1031 10.43 -36.67 -13.07
CA GLU A 1031 10.63 -37.77 -14.00
C GLU A 1031 11.06 -37.25 -15.37
N ARG A 1032 10.40 -36.19 -15.86
CA ARG A 1032 10.73 -35.54 -17.13
C ARG A 1032 12.11 -34.90 -17.07
N VAL A 1033 12.44 -34.19 -16.00
CA VAL A 1033 13.78 -33.59 -15.82
C VAL A 1033 14.87 -34.67 -15.82
N ARG A 1034 14.60 -35.81 -15.18
CA ARG A 1034 15.51 -36.96 -15.17
C ARG A 1034 15.67 -37.60 -16.55
N GLU A 1035 14.59 -37.80 -17.29
CA GLU A 1035 14.61 -38.36 -18.65
C GLU A 1035 15.44 -37.49 -19.60
N ILE A 1036 15.28 -36.17 -19.52
CA ILE A 1036 16.08 -35.22 -20.32
C ILE A 1036 17.57 -35.34 -19.97
N ALA A 1037 17.92 -35.34 -18.68
CA ALA A 1037 19.31 -35.45 -18.26
C ALA A 1037 19.92 -36.81 -18.63
N GLY A 1038 19.16 -37.90 -18.50
CA GLY A 1038 19.59 -39.25 -18.85
C GLY A 1038 19.86 -39.42 -20.36
N ALA A 1039 18.99 -38.87 -21.21
CA ALA A 1039 19.18 -38.89 -22.66
C ALA A 1039 20.46 -38.14 -23.08
N LEU A 1040 20.71 -36.97 -22.49
CA LEU A 1040 21.91 -36.17 -22.79
C LEU A 1040 23.21 -36.81 -22.27
N ALA A 1041 23.16 -37.55 -21.16
CA ALA A 1041 24.36 -38.11 -20.51
C ALA A 1041 25.08 -39.17 -21.35
N VAL A 1042 24.38 -39.78 -22.31
CA VAL A 1042 24.93 -40.82 -23.20
C VAL A 1042 25.27 -40.29 -24.60
N GLU A 1043 25.03 -39.00 -24.87
CA GLU A 1043 25.16 -38.37 -26.19
C GLU A 1043 26.48 -37.56 -26.35
N GLY A 1044 27.61 -38.23 -26.17
CA GLY A 1044 28.93 -37.60 -26.34
C GLY A 1044 29.25 -36.49 -25.31
N PRO A 1045 30.47 -35.90 -25.36
CA PRO A 1045 30.99 -35.07 -24.27
C PRO A 1045 30.26 -33.73 -24.10
N GLY A 1046 29.78 -33.13 -25.19
CA GLY A 1046 29.04 -31.86 -25.13
C GLY A 1046 27.68 -32.02 -24.44
N ALA A 1047 26.89 -33.03 -24.82
CA ALA A 1047 25.59 -33.29 -24.21
C ALA A 1047 25.74 -33.79 -22.77
N ALA A 1048 26.76 -34.60 -22.47
CA ALA A 1048 27.04 -35.05 -21.11
C ALA A 1048 27.33 -33.88 -20.14
N ARG A 1049 27.98 -32.80 -20.58
CA ARG A 1049 28.12 -31.58 -19.77
C ARG A 1049 26.78 -30.88 -19.52
N LEU A 1050 25.87 -30.84 -20.50
CA LEU A 1050 24.52 -30.30 -20.29
C LEU A 1050 23.70 -31.18 -19.31
N ALA A 1051 23.82 -32.50 -19.42
CA ALA A 1051 23.24 -33.44 -18.46
C ALA A 1051 23.75 -33.18 -17.03
N LEU A 1052 25.05 -32.89 -16.89
CA LEU A 1052 25.65 -32.54 -15.61
C LEU A 1052 25.07 -31.23 -15.04
N ALA A 1053 24.86 -30.19 -15.85
CA ALA A 1053 24.22 -28.95 -15.40
C ALA A 1053 22.81 -29.18 -14.84
N ILE A 1054 22.00 -30.01 -15.50
CA ILE A 1054 20.67 -30.38 -15.00
C ILE A 1054 20.80 -31.17 -13.69
N THR A 1055 21.71 -32.14 -13.65
CA THR A 1055 21.95 -33.00 -12.48
C THR A 1055 22.43 -32.20 -11.27
N SER A 1056 23.30 -31.20 -11.45
CA SER A 1056 23.83 -30.36 -10.36
C SER A 1056 22.77 -29.46 -9.72
N VAL A 1057 21.66 -29.19 -10.42
CA VAL A 1057 20.54 -28.39 -9.89
C VAL A 1057 19.41 -29.28 -9.35
N ALA A 1058 19.02 -30.32 -10.10
CA ALA A 1058 17.95 -31.24 -9.70
C ALA A 1058 18.34 -32.18 -8.54
N GLY A 1059 19.62 -32.55 -8.44
CA GLY A 1059 20.14 -33.38 -7.36
C GLY A 1059 19.89 -32.75 -5.98
N PRO A 1060 20.41 -31.54 -5.70
CA PRO A 1060 20.16 -30.84 -4.44
C PRO A 1060 18.67 -30.57 -4.16
N ASP A 1061 17.89 -30.16 -5.17
CA ASP A 1061 16.45 -29.87 -5.03
C ASP A 1061 15.64 -31.10 -4.58
N THR A 1062 16.08 -32.30 -4.97
CA THR A 1062 15.41 -33.57 -4.62
C THR A 1062 16.06 -34.31 -3.45
N GLY A 1063 17.22 -33.84 -2.97
CA GLY A 1063 18.00 -34.48 -1.91
C GLY A 1063 18.80 -35.71 -2.35
N TRP A 1064 19.33 -35.69 -3.58
CA TRP A 1064 20.22 -36.72 -4.13
C TRP A 1064 19.72 -38.19 -4.01
N PRO A 1065 18.49 -38.52 -4.46
CA PRO A 1065 18.04 -39.90 -4.53
C PRO A 1065 18.90 -40.74 -5.49
N GLU A 1066 18.80 -42.07 -5.39
CA GLU A 1066 19.69 -43.01 -6.10
C GLU A 1066 19.75 -42.80 -7.61
N HIS A 1067 18.65 -42.46 -8.26
CA HIS A 1067 18.65 -42.24 -9.71
C HIS A 1067 19.52 -41.04 -10.13
N TRP A 1068 19.56 -39.95 -9.35
CA TRP A 1068 20.45 -38.81 -9.62
C TRP A 1068 21.91 -39.14 -9.30
N ARG A 1069 22.15 -39.90 -8.22
CA ARG A 1069 23.51 -40.38 -7.88
C ARG A 1069 24.06 -41.36 -8.90
N SER A 1070 23.23 -42.26 -9.43
CA SER A 1070 23.58 -43.17 -10.51
C SER A 1070 23.96 -42.41 -11.78
N LEU A 1071 23.17 -41.39 -12.15
CA LEU A 1071 23.49 -40.51 -13.29
C LEU A 1071 24.81 -39.76 -13.08
N LEU A 1072 25.03 -39.19 -11.89
CA LEU A 1072 26.29 -38.52 -11.58
C LEU A 1072 27.49 -39.49 -11.61
N ARG A 1073 27.33 -40.72 -11.10
CA ARG A 1073 28.37 -41.76 -11.18
C ARG A 1073 28.70 -42.12 -12.63
N ALA A 1074 27.69 -42.24 -13.49
CA ALA A 1074 27.91 -42.45 -14.92
C ALA A 1074 28.70 -41.30 -15.55
N LEU A 1075 28.37 -40.04 -15.21
CA LEU A 1075 29.11 -38.86 -15.68
C LEU A 1075 30.56 -38.80 -15.14
N ARG A 1076 30.78 -39.20 -13.88
CA ARG A 1076 32.14 -39.33 -13.30
C ARG A 1076 32.97 -40.45 -13.92
N GLY A 1077 32.31 -41.46 -14.51
CA GLY A 1077 32.93 -42.55 -15.25
C GLY A 1077 32.96 -42.35 -16.77
N HIS A 1078 32.58 -41.17 -17.27
CA HIS A 1078 32.50 -40.89 -18.71
C HIS A 1078 33.88 -40.99 -19.39
N GLU A 1079 33.94 -41.39 -20.66
CA GLU A 1079 35.22 -41.60 -21.38
C GLU A 1079 36.03 -40.31 -21.56
N ASP A 1080 35.33 -39.19 -21.76
CA ASP A 1080 35.92 -37.85 -21.86
C ASP A 1080 36.43 -37.33 -20.49
N PRO A 1081 37.74 -36.96 -20.38
CA PRO A 1081 38.35 -36.54 -19.12
C PRO A 1081 37.77 -35.26 -18.52
N ASP A 1082 37.31 -34.32 -19.34
CA ASP A 1082 36.81 -33.04 -18.86
C ASP A 1082 35.38 -33.19 -18.29
N VAL A 1083 34.56 -34.07 -18.88
CA VAL A 1083 33.25 -34.43 -18.31
C VAL A 1083 33.43 -35.04 -16.93
N ARG A 1084 34.41 -35.95 -16.78
CA ARG A 1084 34.71 -36.55 -15.46
C ARG A 1084 35.14 -35.49 -14.45
N LEU A 1085 36.06 -34.60 -14.83
CA LEU A 1085 36.56 -33.55 -13.93
C LEU A 1085 35.41 -32.66 -13.43
N ALA A 1086 34.57 -32.14 -14.34
CA ALA A 1086 33.43 -31.32 -13.95
C ALA A 1086 32.41 -32.09 -13.09
N ALA A 1087 32.21 -33.39 -13.36
CA ALA A 1087 31.31 -34.23 -12.57
C ALA A 1087 31.87 -34.57 -11.18
N LEU A 1088 33.20 -34.55 -11.00
CA LEU A 1088 33.86 -34.70 -9.71
C LEU A 1088 33.67 -33.46 -8.83
N ASP A 1089 33.66 -32.26 -9.43
CA ASP A 1089 33.39 -30.99 -8.74
C ASP A 1089 31.95 -30.86 -8.24
N THR A 1090 31.03 -31.68 -8.78
CA THR A 1090 29.65 -31.75 -8.28
C THR A 1090 29.58 -32.62 -7.03
N VAL A 1091 29.38 -31.99 -5.89
CA VAL A 1091 29.36 -32.64 -4.58
C VAL A 1091 27.92 -32.96 -4.14
N THR A 1092 27.70 -34.19 -3.67
CA THR A 1092 26.36 -34.65 -3.24
C THR A 1092 26.11 -34.48 -1.74
N ALA A 1093 27.16 -34.31 -0.96
CA ALA A 1093 27.12 -34.07 0.48
C ALA A 1093 28.40 -33.33 0.90
N PRO A 1094 28.33 -32.34 1.80
CA PRO A 1094 29.53 -31.67 2.33
C PRO A 1094 30.42 -32.68 3.07
N GLU A 1095 31.74 -32.44 3.02
CA GLU A 1095 32.74 -33.14 3.87
C GLU A 1095 32.85 -32.52 5.25
#